data_AF-A0A377G9B2-F1
#
_entry.id   AF-A0A377G9B2-F1
#
_cell.length_a   1.000
_cell.length_b   1.000
_cell.length_c   1.000
_cell.angle_alpha   90.00
_cell.angle_beta   90.00
_cell.angle_gamma   90.00
#
_symmetry.space_group_name_H-M   'P 1'
#
loop_
_entity.id
_entity.type
_entity.pdbx_description
1 polymer ?
#
loop_
_entity_poly.entity_id
_entity_poly.type
_entity_poly.pdbx_seq_one_letter_code
_entity_poly.pdbx_strand_id
1 'polypeptide(L)'
;MSKLSTLNLASLIINCVVRSDFYNQETEKDNELKSILLEKDVEKLAYWLQLHSFLKYKLDKILAEFSEINIEDPNPTVASAMNDVIFDFLKEKKTKHNLPKFAAEDFSNTDYVALSQEISNLDSQLRSTDSSLREDLVRPLLNAKTRRNRDLSRPANMKAIGAPNYASEYAHKKLVKAIAGLMPGDRQQILYYHFGEAHAFGFDVERTPEGKLKIFSFESVTDPKHLHALQLLHDSLTQLDEDFEIRSCNSFLQKDGFNCATYTYAVLSELSKYDHVYDYLPEVSEEDSDVTSLKGQKISMRKADSPFANQDRTFTFEVTGQIRWVRLCDMPTKIISMGQSHTEMEKLLKLSPDFDLDPAKFVEMLKEKYQFIPSSPQITKYINRRREHIASHIENSTEEVKQEPYQRALEKMPLLAQIDKGQLPDFNKEIIENKSLTLDEKIKYIKNLFLTITMRRGICSSIRSYSIKEFSEHEINVLILLRNEYLRLLGELGFEHLKKVISDYGEPIFHNDLDTVFQQRQVPAQPLSTILREVLNKGQKVAIYRDISEFSLPKGLKIHNPFISRYEGNPSEITAEAIDEIFSQLEEEFRDPETGISFFDAKQKIQLIKKFFDKCGQNEIADLTSQQIHAMFLMRNQCIRLLTELIDDKEFINYLKSMSFYFRKLDTARSEFVGKIGEQLDPSIKSSHAEMEKHFSRKALLFIDNHIHESYFGQFITLPDNPLFSLINTENFTKEKIVKALEKIQEDYRDIEGQSRFTLWDLVNFIDEASKWSKDTKTREELKNAYLTILSKHEEGYKNINFHGRTTLDIIDSLIGHNLSIETYEQLILARLNTADNLLVKLTILDAAFLHVAPNPNRRKIKQEGYTQQQLRDINVLRSVYMKLIQNEPYDRENTDFNSKLKNFLDKRDYYGEHNPHNLIDLTYSDADGNKLNSIRSEIDRLSDGESRPIKQIVIENDLISKDETSWISFSNLLSLMHRWLSYFIVNVNKAVEIEKQNKKATEKGKEKDDAVTPPSSENKDTNPHASCTLGFFSNSSSKQTISQEQNLSSVINSFYTSSEALYRSERLNVELNRSGDSWIQYNRLHPDVGGFEDTWKLNFAILKEDLPKAFEIMATIAQKNDLACFKVMTQNQAKIDASELSQMFGREMVVYCGANPEFNGAKWIEIINEIEFALDEAGVRPSRDSAPSSNRSIGKYTSYTHHAWTTGMETKECYVPFDQGIKETGLEDEDLFKDYNPSAHIKQCKSN
;
A
#
# COMPACT_ATOMS: atom_id res chain seq x y z
N MET A 1 -17.56 42.71 -42.79
CA MET A 1 -18.98 42.31 -42.74
C MET A 1 -19.27 41.67 -41.40
N SER A 2 -20.46 41.83 -40.83
CA SER A 2 -20.84 41.14 -39.60
C SER A 2 -20.93 39.63 -39.86
N LYS A 3 -20.20 38.82 -39.08
CA LYS A 3 -20.29 37.35 -39.08
C LYS A 3 -21.75 36.93 -38.93
N LEU A 4 -22.22 35.98 -39.75
CA LEU A 4 -23.57 35.43 -39.58
C LEU A 4 -23.67 34.70 -38.24
N SER A 5 -24.83 34.76 -37.59
CA SER A 5 -25.10 33.86 -36.47
C SER A 5 -25.12 32.41 -36.96
N THR A 6 -24.81 31.45 -36.09
CA THR A 6 -24.73 30.04 -36.46
C THR A 6 -26.09 29.49 -36.92
N LEU A 7 -27.21 30.00 -36.39
CA LEU A 7 -28.56 29.67 -36.88
C LEU A 7 -28.81 30.20 -38.31
N ASN A 8 -28.33 31.41 -38.62
CA ASN A 8 -28.43 31.97 -39.96
C ASN A 8 -27.53 31.22 -40.95
N LEU A 9 -26.33 30.82 -40.52
CA LEU A 9 -25.44 29.97 -41.30
C LEU A 9 -26.08 28.60 -41.58
N ALA A 10 -26.68 27.97 -40.57
CA ALA A 10 -27.39 26.70 -40.73
C ALA A 10 -28.57 26.81 -41.72
N SER A 11 -29.34 27.89 -41.61
CA SER A 11 -30.46 28.18 -42.53
C SER A 11 -29.97 28.36 -43.96
N LEU A 12 -28.88 29.11 -44.14
CA LEU A 12 -28.23 29.32 -45.44
C LEU A 12 -27.78 27.98 -46.04
N ILE A 13 -27.10 27.12 -45.26
CA ILE A 13 -26.66 25.80 -45.73
C ILE A 13 -27.84 24.97 -46.22
N ILE A 14 -28.93 24.90 -45.44
CA ILE A 14 -30.14 24.15 -45.83
C ILE A 14 -30.71 24.69 -47.14
N ASN A 15 -30.82 26.00 -47.30
CA ASN A 15 -31.35 26.61 -48.52
C ASN A 15 -30.43 26.42 -49.75
N CYS A 16 -29.10 26.39 -49.55
CA CYS A 16 -28.13 26.07 -50.60
C CYS A 16 -28.19 24.60 -51.03
N VAL A 17 -28.39 23.68 -50.07
CA VAL A 17 -28.43 22.23 -50.30
C VAL A 17 -29.76 21.79 -50.93
N VAL A 18 -30.90 22.42 -50.57
CA VAL A 18 -32.22 22.13 -51.16
C VAL A 18 -32.26 22.38 -52.68
N ARG A 19 -31.37 23.23 -53.20
CA ARG A 19 -31.31 23.64 -54.61
C ARG A 19 -30.33 22.84 -55.46
N SER A 20 -29.57 21.91 -54.87
CA SER A 20 -28.58 21.10 -55.58
C SER A 20 -29.01 19.63 -55.68
N ASP A 21 -28.40 18.89 -56.60
CA ASP A 21 -28.57 17.43 -56.73
C ASP A 21 -27.94 16.64 -55.56
N PHE A 22 -27.67 17.29 -54.43
CA PHE A 22 -27.07 16.74 -53.23
C PHE A 22 -27.75 15.45 -52.75
N TYR A 23 -29.08 15.37 -52.87
CA TYR A 23 -29.87 14.22 -52.45
C TYR A 23 -29.77 13.00 -53.39
N ASN A 24 -29.28 13.17 -54.62
CA ASN A 24 -29.14 12.10 -55.62
C ASN A 24 -27.79 11.36 -55.53
N GLN A 25 -26.88 11.78 -54.65
CA GLN A 25 -25.57 11.13 -54.50
C GLN A 25 -25.61 9.97 -53.50
N GLU A 26 -25.25 8.75 -53.98
CA GLU A 26 -25.06 7.55 -53.16
C GLU A 26 -23.96 7.76 -52.11
N THR A 27 -24.39 8.10 -50.90
CA THR A 27 -23.58 8.15 -49.69
C THR A 27 -24.30 7.37 -48.60
N GLU A 28 -23.52 6.64 -47.80
CA GLU A 28 -23.96 5.69 -46.76
C GLU A 28 -25.07 6.26 -45.87
N LYS A 29 -25.99 5.38 -45.43
CA LYS A 29 -27.17 5.72 -44.63
C LYS A 29 -26.84 6.31 -43.24
N ASP A 30 -25.60 6.21 -42.77
CA ASP A 30 -25.23 6.47 -41.37
C ASP A 30 -24.53 7.82 -41.12
N ASN A 31 -24.68 8.81 -42.01
CA ASN A 31 -24.08 10.13 -41.83
C ASN A 31 -25.02 11.11 -41.09
N GLU A 32 -24.62 11.51 -39.87
CA GLU A 32 -25.34 12.48 -39.00
C GLU A 32 -25.66 13.79 -39.74
N LEU A 33 -24.70 14.39 -40.47
CA LEU A 33 -24.92 15.65 -41.20
C LEU A 33 -25.96 15.48 -42.30
N LYS A 34 -25.91 14.37 -43.06
CA LYS A 34 -26.87 14.10 -44.13
C LYS A 34 -28.29 13.95 -43.58
N SER A 35 -28.43 13.27 -42.45
CA SER A 35 -29.71 13.11 -41.76
C SER A 35 -30.29 14.47 -41.34
N ILE A 36 -29.46 15.33 -40.73
CA ILE A 36 -29.86 16.69 -40.33
C ILE A 36 -30.29 17.53 -41.55
N LEU A 37 -29.54 17.47 -42.65
CA LEU A 37 -29.86 18.20 -43.89
C LEU A 37 -31.12 17.66 -44.61
N LEU A 38 -31.44 16.38 -44.47
CA LEU A 38 -32.67 15.76 -44.98
C LEU A 38 -33.89 16.15 -44.13
N GLU A 39 -33.74 16.16 -42.81
CA GLU A 39 -34.74 16.61 -41.84
C GLU A 39 -35.00 18.12 -41.94
N LYS A 40 -34.09 18.88 -42.58
CA LYS A 40 -34.08 20.35 -42.63
C LYS A 40 -34.10 20.97 -41.22
N ASP A 41 -33.45 20.30 -40.28
CA ASP A 41 -33.40 20.73 -38.88
C ASP A 41 -32.29 21.79 -38.69
N VAL A 42 -32.69 23.06 -38.78
CA VAL A 42 -31.80 24.23 -38.64
C VAL A 42 -31.12 24.25 -37.28
N GLU A 43 -31.85 23.94 -36.21
CA GLU A 43 -31.33 24.05 -34.85
C GLU A 43 -30.27 22.96 -34.60
N LYS A 44 -30.59 21.71 -34.92
CA LYS A 44 -29.65 20.59 -34.79
C LYS A 44 -28.42 20.79 -35.67
N LEU A 45 -28.57 21.36 -36.87
CA LEU A 45 -27.44 21.74 -37.72
C LEU A 45 -26.57 22.82 -37.08
N ALA A 46 -27.17 23.82 -36.44
CA ALA A 46 -26.42 24.87 -35.77
C ALA A 46 -25.56 24.32 -34.61
N TYR A 47 -26.13 23.49 -33.73
CA TYR A 47 -25.36 22.82 -32.67
C TYR A 47 -24.29 21.88 -33.24
N TRP A 48 -24.60 21.17 -34.32
CA TRP A 48 -23.65 20.29 -35.00
C TRP A 48 -22.46 21.06 -35.60
N LEU A 49 -22.70 22.26 -36.17
CA LEU A 49 -21.65 23.15 -36.69
C LEU A 49 -20.75 23.69 -35.58
N GLN A 50 -21.30 24.03 -34.41
CA GLN A 50 -20.48 24.42 -33.25
C GLN A 50 -19.56 23.28 -32.80
N LEU A 51 -20.06 22.03 -32.78
CA LEU A 51 -19.23 20.87 -32.49
C LEU A 51 -18.17 20.59 -33.58
N HIS A 52 -18.44 21.03 -34.82
CA HIS A 52 -17.55 20.94 -35.97
C HIS A 52 -17.00 22.32 -36.36
N SER A 53 -16.49 23.06 -35.37
CA SER A 53 -16.03 24.45 -35.49
C SER A 53 -15.05 24.70 -36.63
N PHE A 54 -14.22 23.72 -37.01
CA PHE A 54 -13.32 23.85 -38.17
C PHE A 54 -14.07 23.99 -39.50
N LEU A 55 -15.22 23.30 -39.66
CA LEU A 55 -16.04 23.39 -40.86
C LEU A 55 -16.81 24.71 -40.87
N LYS A 56 -17.37 25.11 -39.72
CA LYS A 56 -17.98 26.42 -39.53
C LYS A 56 -17.00 27.53 -39.92
N TYR A 57 -15.76 27.45 -39.46
CA TYR A 57 -14.69 28.40 -39.80
C TYR A 57 -14.42 28.45 -41.32
N LYS A 58 -14.32 27.31 -42.00
CA LYS A 58 -14.14 27.28 -43.46
C LYS A 58 -15.30 27.93 -44.20
N LEU A 59 -16.54 27.70 -43.74
CA LEU A 59 -17.74 28.31 -44.31
C LEU A 59 -17.76 29.83 -44.06
N ASP A 60 -17.49 30.28 -42.83
CA ASP A 60 -17.41 31.69 -42.48
C ASP A 60 -16.35 32.43 -43.32
N LYS A 61 -15.18 31.82 -43.54
CA LYS A 61 -14.09 32.37 -44.36
C LYS A 61 -14.52 32.58 -45.81
N ILE A 62 -15.21 31.61 -46.40
CA ILE A 62 -15.72 31.71 -47.78
C ILE A 62 -16.83 32.75 -47.87
N LEU A 63 -17.72 32.82 -46.89
CA LEU A 63 -18.78 33.82 -46.86
C LEU A 63 -18.25 35.26 -46.75
N ALA A 64 -17.09 35.45 -46.12
CA ALA A 64 -16.44 36.76 -46.04
C ALA A 64 -16.01 37.32 -47.41
N GLU A 65 -15.94 36.50 -48.46
CA GLU A 65 -15.60 36.91 -49.84
C GLU A 65 -16.79 37.56 -50.57
N PHE A 66 -18.02 37.42 -50.05
CA PHE A 66 -19.24 37.90 -50.70
C PHE A 66 -19.75 39.19 -50.06
N SER A 67 -20.06 40.20 -50.88
CA SER A 67 -20.50 41.52 -50.40
C SER A 67 -21.92 41.57 -49.83
N GLU A 68 -22.82 40.73 -50.34
CA GLU A 68 -24.22 40.62 -49.90
C GLU A 68 -24.66 39.14 -49.92
N ILE A 69 -25.31 38.69 -48.84
CA ILE A 69 -25.78 37.30 -48.68
C ILE A 69 -27.27 37.33 -48.34
N ASN A 70 -28.10 36.74 -49.20
CA ASN A 70 -29.51 36.48 -48.92
C ASN A 70 -29.68 35.03 -48.41
N ILE A 71 -30.16 34.88 -47.18
CA ILE A 71 -30.31 33.57 -46.52
C ILE A 71 -31.46 32.75 -47.11
N GLU A 72 -32.59 33.39 -47.43
CA GLU A 72 -33.79 32.72 -47.94
C GLU A 72 -33.64 32.35 -49.43
N ASP A 73 -32.97 33.22 -50.19
CA ASP A 73 -32.74 33.06 -51.61
C ASP A 73 -31.26 33.25 -51.98
N PRO A 74 -30.39 32.27 -51.64
CA PRO A 74 -28.96 32.40 -51.91
C PRO A 74 -28.68 32.38 -53.42
N ASN A 75 -27.88 33.36 -53.86
CA ASN A 75 -27.34 33.45 -55.22
C ASN A 75 -26.64 32.12 -55.59
N PRO A 76 -26.79 31.62 -56.84
CA PRO A 76 -26.07 30.46 -57.36
C PRO A 76 -24.57 30.37 -57.01
N THR A 77 -23.83 31.48 -57.02
CA THR A 77 -22.40 31.49 -56.69
C THR A 77 -22.14 31.18 -55.22
N VAL A 78 -22.92 31.76 -54.31
CA VAL A 78 -22.83 31.48 -52.87
C VAL A 78 -23.25 30.03 -52.60
N ALA A 79 -24.33 29.58 -53.26
CA ALA A 79 -24.81 28.21 -53.14
C ALA A 79 -23.77 27.19 -53.64
N SER A 80 -23.09 27.47 -54.77
CA SER A 80 -22.01 26.64 -55.28
C SER A 80 -20.85 26.56 -54.28
N ALA A 81 -20.32 27.71 -53.84
CA ALA A 81 -19.18 27.75 -52.94
C ALA A 81 -19.46 27.05 -51.59
N MET A 82 -20.67 27.24 -51.03
CA MET A 82 -21.10 26.54 -49.82
C MET A 82 -21.23 25.03 -50.05
N ASN A 83 -21.85 24.62 -51.16
CA ASN A 83 -22.01 23.21 -51.50
C ASN A 83 -20.65 22.54 -51.72
N ASP A 84 -19.68 23.21 -52.35
CA ASP A 84 -18.33 22.69 -52.58
C ASP A 84 -17.65 22.33 -51.26
N VAL A 85 -17.71 23.20 -50.24
CA VAL A 85 -17.15 22.94 -48.91
C VAL A 85 -17.82 21.74 -48.23
N ILE A 86 -19.14 21.66 -48.29
CA ILE A 86 -19.89 20.55 -47.69
C ILE A 86 -19.59 19.24 -48.44
N PHE A 87 -19.53 19.27 -49.77
CA PHE A 87 -19.20 18.10 -50.60
C PHE A 87 -17.78 17.61 -50.33
N ASP A 88 -16.80 18.51 -50.23
CA ASP A 88 -15.43 18.16 -49.89
C ASP A 88 -15.34 17.51 -48.51
N PHE A 89 -16.05 18.06 -47.52
CA PHE A 89 -16.14 17.45 -46.20
C PHE A 89 -16.77 16.04 -46.22
N LEU A 90 -17.85 15.85 -46.97
CA LEU A 90 -18.50 14.54 -47.10
C LEU A 90 -17.62 13.52 -47.84
N LYS A 91 -16.94 13.95 -48.89
CA LYS A 91 -15.97 13.15 -49.63
C LYS A 91 -14.81 12.74 -48.72
N GLU A 92 -14.26 13.67 -47.95
CA GLU A 92 -13.22 13.38 -46.97
C GLU A 92 -13.71 12.38 -45.92
N LYS A 93 -14.95 12.51 -45.41
CA LYS A 93 -15.54 11.56 -44.47
C LYS A 93 -15.66 10.15 -45.05
N LYS A 94 -16.10 10.03 -46.31
CA LYS A 94 -16.19 8.76 -47.04
C LYS A 94 -14.81 8.13 -47.20
N THR A 95 -13.81 8.90 -47.65
CA THR A 95 -12.42 8.43 -47.74
C THR A 95 -11.91 7.98 -46.37
N LYS A 96 -12.15 8.76 -45.32
CA LYS A 96 -11.72 8.46 -43.95
C LYS A 96 -12.32 7.17 -43.38
N HIS A 97 -13.54 6.81 -43.79
CA HIS A 97 -14.22 5.57 -43.39
C HIS A 97 -13.50 4.34 -43.97
N ASN A 98 -13.02 4.44 -45.21
CA ASN A 98 -12.31 3.36 -45.91
C ASN A 98 -10.83 3.23 -45.52
N LEU A 99 -10.27 4.18 -44.76
CA LEU A 99 -8.87 4.12 -44.31
C LEU A 99 -8.74 3.26 -43.04
N PRO A 100 -7.82 2.28 -43.02
CA PRO A 100 -7.59 1.45 -41.84
C PRO A 100 -7.15 2.31 -40.66
N LYS A 101 -7.72 2.04 -39.48
CA LYS A 101 -7.42 2.79 -38.25
C LYS A 101 -5.97 2.58 -37.82
N PHE A 102 -5.51 1.33 -37.87
CA PHE A 102 -4.14 0.91 -37.62
C PHE A 102 -3.68 0.00 -38.76
N ALA A 103 -2.39 0.05 -39.07
CA ALA A 103 -1.71 -0.79 -40.04
C ALA A 103 -0.40 -1.30 -39.43
N ALA A 104 0.17 -2.38 -39.98
CA ALA A 104 1.42 -2.96 -39.47
C ALA A 104 2.59 -1.95 -39.45
N GLU A 105 2.66 -1.03 -40.42
CA GLU A 105 3.67 0.02 -40.48
C GLU A 105 3.57 1.10 -39.38
N ASP A 106 2.44 1.14 -38.65
CA ASP A 106 2.26 2.08 -37.55
C ASP A 106 3.04 1.65 -36.29
N PHE A 107 3.36 0.38 -36.17
CA PHE A 107 4.04 -0.22 -35.02
C PHE A 107 5.56 -0.31 -35.21
N SER A 108 6.30 -0.35 -34.12
CA SER A 108 7.76 -0.40 -34.18
C SER A 108 8.31 -1.78 -34.52
N ASN A 109 7.55 -2.83 -34.23
CA ASN A 109 7.94 -4.22 -34.45
C ASN A 109 7.27 -4.82 -35.70
N THR A 110 8.05 -5.56 -36.48
CA THR A 110 7.55 -6.33 -37.64
C THR A 110 7.60 -7.85 -37.41
N ASP A 111 8.22 -8.29 -36.32
CA ASP A 111 8.18 -9.67 -35.85
C ASP A 111 6.83 -9.94 -35.15
N TYR A 112 6.19 -11.06 -35.47
CA TYR A 112 4.84 -11.38 -34.98
C TYR A 112 4.74 -11.37 -33.45
N VAL A 113 5.74 -11.92 -32.76
CA VAL A 113 5.74 -12.02 -31.29
C VAL A 113 5.91 -10.63 -30.68
N ALA A 114 6.93 -9.89 -31.13
CA ALA A 114 7.19 -8.55 -30.61
C ALA A 114 6.04 -7.57 -30.92
N LEU A 115 5.46 -7.64 -32.12
CA LEU A 115 4.28 -6.84 -32.50
C LEU A 115 3.06 -7.19 -31.66
N SER A 116 2.79 -8.48 -31.44
CA SER A 116 1.66 -8.93 -30.62
C SER A 116 1.78 -8.41 -29.18
N GLN A 117 2.99 -8.40 -28.64
CA GLN A 117 3.26 -7.82 -27.32
C GLN A 117 3.05 -6.30 -27.31
N GLU A 118 3.55 -5.60 -28.33
CA GLU A 118 3.38 -4.14 -28.46
C GLU A 118 1.90 -3.74 -28.52
N ILE A 119 1.09 -4.45 -29.31
CA ILE A 119 -0.37 -4.25 -29.41
C ILE A 119 -1.06 -4.54 -28.07
N SER A 120 -0.74 -5.68 -27.44
CA SER A 120 -1.35 -6.07 -26.16
C SER A 120 -1.03 -5.08 -25.04
N ASN A 121 0.21 -4.60 -24.97
CA ASN A 121 0.63 -3.58 -24.01
C ASN A 121 -0.11 -2.26 -24.22
N LEU A 122 -0.28 -1.83 -25.47
CA LEU A 122 -1.00 -0.61 -25.81
C LEU A 122 -2.49 -0.73 -25.45
N ASP A 123 -3.15 -1.82 -25.81
CA ASP A 123 -4.56 -2.06 -25.47
C ASP A 123 -4.78 -2.08 -23.95
N SER A 124 -3.95 -2.83 -23.22
CA SER A 124 -4.02 -2.90 -21.75
C SER A 124 -3.83 -1.53 -21.09
N GLN A 125 -2.88 -0.70 -21.57
CA GLN A 125 -2.71 0.65 -21.02
C GLN A 125 -3.84 1.59 -21.38
N LEU A 126 -4.43 1.48 -22.58
CA LEU A 126 -5.57 2.31 -22.96
C LEU A 126 -6.80 2.04 -22.09
N ARG A 127 -7.00 0.77 -21.71
CA ARG A 127 -8.13 0.29 -20.88
C ARG A 127 -7.91 0.46 -19.37
N SER A 128 -6.67 0.68 -18.94
CA SER A 128 -6.34 0.90 -17.53
C SER A 128 -6.82 2.27 -17.04
N THR A 129 -7.49 2.30 -15.90
CA THR A 129 -7.87 3.54 -15.20
C THR A 129 -6.71 4.17 -14.43
N ASP A 130 -5.66 3.37 -14.14
CA ASP A 130 -4.64 3.71 -13.14
C ASP A 130 -3.24 3.84 -13.74
N SER A 131 -3.12 3.77 -15.08
CA SER A 131 -1.84 3.88 -15.76
C SER A 131 -1.89 4.86 -16.92
N SER A 132 -0.92 5.76 -16.95
CA SER A 132 -0.68 6.67 -18.06
C SER A 132 -0.09 5.96 -19.27
N LEU A 133 -0.50 6.39 -20.47
CA LEU A 133 0.11 5.97 -21.73
C LEU A 133 1.56 6.44 -21.83
N ARG A 134 2.52 5.50 -21.89
CA ARG A 134 3.95 5.79 -22.08
C ARG A 134 4.30 6.24 -23.51
N GLU A 135 5.44 6.91 -23.70
CA GLU A 135 5.89 7.37 -25.04
C GLU A 135 6.03 6.22 -26.05
N ASP A 136 6.60 5.08 -25.63
CA ASP A 136 6.79 3.92 -26.51
C ASP A 136 5.44 3.37 -27.03
N LEU A 137 4.38 3.53 -26.23
CA LEU A 137 3.05 3.02 -26.51
C LEU A 137 2.14 4.07 -27.18
N VAL A 138 2.43 5.38 -27.05
CA VAL A 138 1.70 6.41 -27.81
C VAL A 138 2.14 6.50 -29.27
N ARG A 139 3.36 6.07 -29.60
CA ARG A 139 3.93 6.14 -30.97
C ARG A 139 3.04 5.48 -32.04
N PRO A 140 2.50 4.27 -31.85
CA PRO A 140 1.54 3.69 -32.79
C PRO A 140 0.32 4.59 -33.06
N LEU A 141 -0.19 5.28 -32.04
CA LEU A 141 -1.33 6.21 -32.18
C LEU A 141 -0.97 7.43 -33.05
N LEU A 142 0.26 7.93 -32.90
CA LEU A 142 0.77 9.06 -33.68
C LEU A 142 1.08 8.67 -35.13
N ASN A 143 1.72 7.52 -35.34
CA ASN A 143 2.05 7.00 -36.67
C ASN A 143 0.78 6.76 -37.49
N ALA A 144 -0.19 6.06 -36.90
CA ALA A 144 -1.50 5.82 -37.51
C ALA A 144 -2.21 7.13 -37.88
N LYS A 145 -2.11 8.15 -37.03
CA LYS A 145 -2.71 9.45 -37.27
C LYS A 145 -1.99 10.23 -38.37
N THR A 146 -0.65 10.22 -38.40
CA THR A 146 0.17 10.83 -39.44
C THR A 146 -0.09 10.21 -40.81
N ARG A 147 -0.08 8.88 -40.90
CA ARG A 147 -0.42 8.13 -42.11
C ARG A 147 -1.79 8.53 -42.64
N ARG A 148 -2.81 8.52 -41.78
CA ARG A 148 -4.17 8.90 -42.18
C ARG A 148 -4.30 10.39 -42.54
N ASN A 149 -3.55 11.28 -41.90
CA ASN A 149 -3.53 12.70 -42.30
C ASN A 149 -2.94 12.85 -43.71
N ARG A 150 -1.84 12.16 -44.02
CA ARG A 150 -1.25 12.11 -45.36
C ARG A 150 -2.24 11.57 -46.40
N ASP A 151 -2.93 10.46 -46.09
CA ASP A 151 -3.92 9.85 -46.99
C ASP A 151 -5.17 10.73 -47.20
N LEU A 152 -5.44 11.65 -46.26
CA LEU A 152 -6.48 12.67 -46.36
C LEU A 152 -5.96 14.02 -46.89
N SER A 153 -4.70 14.09 -47.35
CA SER A 153 -4.05 15.31 -47.85
C SER A 153 -4.03 16.47 -46.84
N ARG A 154 -3.93 16.16 -45.55
CA ARG A 154 -3.78 17.14 -44.48
C ARG A 154 -2.30 17.43 -44.21
N PRO A 155 -1.89 18.70 -44.00
CA PRO A 155 -0.48 19.07 -43.90
C PRO A 155 0.19 18.71 -42.58
N ALA A 156 -0.56 18.26 -41.57
CA ALA A 156 -0.06 18.06 -40.21
C ALA A 156 0.48 16.63 -39.97
N ASN A 157 1.79 16.52 -39.79
CA ASN A 157 2.48 15.30 -39.35
C ASN A 157 2.66 15.29 -37.82
N MET A 158 2.30 14.20 -37.14
CA MET A 158 2.48 14.06 -35.69
C MET A 158 3.74 13.29 -35.32
N LYS A 159 4.43 13.71 -34.25
CA LYS A 159 5.64 13.05 -33.73
C LYS A 159 5.71 13.11 -32.21
N ALA A 160 6.21 12.03 -31.57
CA ALA A 160 6.54 12.03 -30.15
C ALA A 160 8.00 12.46 -29.92
N ILE A 161 8.23 13.24 -28.85
CA ILE A 161 9.55 13.52 -28.30
C ILE A 161 9.47 13.32 -26.78
N GLY A 162 10.09 12.25 -26.26
CA GLY A 162 10.14 12.05 -24.80
C GLY A 162 11.49 12.36 -24.15
N ALA A 163 11.43 12.55 -22.83
CA ALA A 163 12.55 12.88 -21.96
C ALA A 163 12.58 11.95 -20.73
N PRO A 164 13.68 11.21 -20.45
CA PRO A 164 13.76 10.32 -19.29
C PRO A 164 13.67 11.08 -17.96
N ASN A 165 14.11 12.34 -17.96
CA ASN A 165 13.92 13.31 -16.89
C ASN A 165 13.29 14.58 -17.48
N TYR A 166 12.46 15.25 -16.68
CA TYR A 166 11.80 16.49 -17.08
C TYR A 166 12.79 17.55 -17.62
N ALA A 167 12.44 18.17 -18.76
CA ALA A 167 13.24 19.13 -19.54
C ALA A 167 14.74 18.80 -19.60
N SER A 168 15.08 17.51 -19.78
CA SER A 168 16.47 17.15 -19.99
C SER A 168 17.03 17.93 -21.18
N GLU A 169 18.26 18.43 -21.05
CA GLU A 169 18.94 19.16 -22.12
C GLU A 169 18.89 18.40 -23.46
N TYR A 170 18.91 17.06 -23.40
CA TYR A 170 18.77 16.18 -24.54
C TYR A 170 17.40 16.25 -25.24
N ALA A 171 16.29 16.15 -24.49
CA ALA A 171 14.95 16.22 -25.07
C ALA A 171 14.62 17.62 -25.57
N HIS A 172 15.08 18.64 -24.86
CA HIS A 172 15.01 20.03 -25.29
C HIS A 172 15.73 20.25 -26.63
N LYS A 173 16.98 19.79 -26.76
CA LYS A 173 17.73 19.82 -28.04
C LYS A 173 16.99 19.11 -29.18
N LYS A 174 16.29 18.01 -28.90
CA LYS A 174 15.45 17.33 -29.90
C LYS A 174 14.25 18.16 -30.32
N LEU A 175 13.59 18.82 -29.38
CA LEU A 175 12.46 19.71 -29.65
C LEU A 175 12.89 20.88 -30.53
N VAL A 176 13.95 21.60 -30.13
CA VAL A 176 14.51 22.72 -30.90
C VAL A 176 14.91 22.27 -32.30
N LYS A 177 15.63 21.13 -32.43
CA LYS A 177 16.02 20.58 -33.73
C LYS A 177 14.82 20.22 -34.61
N ALA A 178 13.74 19.70 -34.03
CA ALA A 178 12.53 19.38 -34.78
C ALA A 178 11.82 20.63 -35.30
N ILE A 179 11.83 21.72 -34.51
CA ILE A 179 11.18 23.00 -34.85
C ILE A 179 12.00 23.80 -35.87
N ALA A 180 13.27 24.06 -35.58
CA ALA A 180 14.14 24.86 -36.45
C ALA A 180 14.46 24.14 -37.78
N GLY A 181 14.37 22.80 -37.79
CA GLY A 181 14.63 21.97 -38.96
C GLY A 181 13.48 21.91 -39.99
N LEU A 182 12.36 22.60 -39.75
CA LEU A 182 11.24 22.63 -40.71
C LEU A 182 11.61 23.43 -41.97
N MET A 183 11.24 22.93 -43.14
CA MET A 183 11.39 23.66 -44.40
C MET A 183 10.27 24.71 -44.53
N PRO A 184 10.46 25.80 -45.31
CA PRO A 184 9.38 26.74 -45.61
C PRO A 184 8.16 26.02 -46.20
N GLY A 185 6.99 26.23 -45.60
CA GLY A 185 5.72 25.55 -45.92
C GLY A 185 5.44 24.27 -45.12
N ASP A 186 6.41 23.75 -44.35
CA ASP A 186 6.21 22.56 -43.54
C ASP A 186 5.40 22.86 -42.27
N ARG A 187 4.59 21.88 -41.87
CA ARG A 187 3.88 21.87 -40.60
C ARG A 187 4.07 20.54 -39.86
N GLN A 188 4.34 20.62 -38.56
CA GLN A 188 4.56 19.48 -37.68
C GLN A 188 3.88 19.68 -36.33
N GLN A 189 3.19 18.64 -35.88
CA GLN A 189 2.62 18.54 -34.54
C GLN A 189 3.51 17.65 -33.67
N ILE A 190 3.82 18.09 -32.46
CA ILE A 190 4.73 17.41 -31.55
C ILE A 190 4.01 17.13 -30.24
N LEU A 191 3.99 15.86 -29.84
CA LEU A 191 3.61 15.44 -28.49
C LEU A 191 4.89 15.31 -27.65
N TYR A 192 5.08 16.25 -26.71
CA TYR A 192 6.27 16.30 -25.86
C TYR A 192 5.99 15.60 -24.54
N TYR A 193 6.72 14.50 -24.27
CA TYR A 193 6.37 13.51 -23.23
C TYR A 193 7.38 13.43 -22.07
N HIS A 194 6.89 13.21 -20.86
CA HIS A 194 7.71 13.07 -19.64
C HIS A 194 7.59 11.68 -19.00
N PHE A 195 8.64 10.87 -19.15
CA PHE A 195 8.63 9.44 -18.77
C PHE A 195 8.44 9.16 -17.29
N GLY A 196 8.97 10.00 -16.40
CA GLY A 196 8.89 9.78 -14.95
C GLY A 196 7.56 10.21 -14.32
N GLU A 197 6.70 10.94 -15.06
CA GLU A 197 5.61 11.71 -14.46
C GLU A 197 4.31 11.64 -15.28
N ALA A 198 4.19 10.71 -16.23
CA ALA A 198 2.94 10.44 -16.95
C ALA A 198 2.34 11.62 -17.76
N HIS A 199 3.08 12.71 -17.94
CA HIS A 199 2.56 13.98 -18.46
C HIS A 199 2.99 14.29 -19.90
N ALA A 200 2.16 15.04 -20.64
CA ALA A 200 2.44 15.43 -22.02
C ALA A 200 1.82 16.78 -22.45
N PHE A 201 2.63 17.60 -23.13
CA PHE A 201 2.24 18.88 -23.74
C PHE A 201 2.20 18.76 -25.27
N GLY A 202 1.40 19.61 -25.92
CA GLY A 202 1.25 19.62 -27.38
C GLY A 202 1.89 20.85 -28.01
N PHE A 203 2.53 20.68 -29.17
CA PHE A 203 2.95 21.77 -30.04
C PHE A 203 2.39 21.57 -31.45
N ASP A 204 1.91 22.64 -32.07
CA ASP A 204 1.58 22.74 -33.48
C ASP A 204 2.46 23.82 -34.10
N VAL A 205 3.34 23.41 -35.00
CA VAL A 205 4.44 24.25 -35.50
C VAL A 205 4.37 24.29 -37.01
N GLU A 206 4.39 25.49 -37.57
CA GLU A 206 4.48 25.69 -39.01
C GLU A 206 5.59 26.69 -39.34
N ARG A 207 6.27 26.47 -40.45
CA ARG A 207 7.15 27.47 -41.04
C ARG A 207 6.46 28.11 -42.22
N THR A 208 6.19 29.40 -42.13
CA THR A 208 5.57 30.18 -43.20
C THR A 208 6.42 30.12 -44.49
N PRO A 209 5.84 30.37 -45.67
CA PRO A 209 6.60 30.47 -46.91
C PRO A 209 7.73 31.52 -46.84
N GLU A 210 7.55 32.57 -46.03
CA GLU A 210 8.54 33.63 -45.79
C GLU A 210 9.66 33.22 -44.82
N GLY A 211 9.56 32.03 -44.20
CA GLY A 211 10.59 31.47 -43.31
C GLY A 211 10.33 31.66 -41.81
N LYS A 212 9.35 32.49 -41.42
CA LYS A 212 8.95 32.70 -40.01
C LYS A 212 8.33 31.45 -39.41
N LEU A 213 8.76 31.06 -38.21
CA LEU A 213 8.19 29.97 -37.41
C LEU A 213 6.99 30.45 -36.58
N LYS A 214 5.86 29.77 -36.71
CA LYS A 214 4.66 29.96 -35.88
C LYS A 214 4.49 28.73 -34.99
N ILE A 215 4.57 28.92 -33.68
CA ILE A 215 4.59 27.84 -32.67
C ILE A 215 3.41 28.01 -31.73
N PHE A 216 2.37 27.19 -31.90
CA PHE A 216 1.28 27.09 -30.93
C PHE A 216 1.58 25.98 -29.91
N SER A 217 1.53 26.28 -28.62
CA SER A 217 1.68 25.32 -27.53
C SER A 217 0.39 25.16 -26.74
N PHE A 218 0.05 23.93 -26.37
CA PHE A 218 -1.13 23.60 -25.58
C PHE A 218 -0.74 22.76 -24.35
N GLU A 219 -1.19 23.21 -23.19
CA GLU A 219 -1.07 22.48 -21.93
C GLU A 219 -2.44 22.20 -21.30
N SER A 220 -2.62 20.94 -20.88
CA SER A 220 -3.85 20.36 -20.38
C SER A 220 -4.08 20.54 -18.87
N VAL A 221 -3.04 20.52 -18.02
CA VAL A 221 -3.18 20.53 -16.54
C VAL A 221 -2.54 21.73 -15.83
N THR A 222 -1.85 22.60 -16.57
CA THR A 222 -1.11 23.78 -16.08
C THR A 222 0.15 23.48 -15.26
N ASP A 223 0.83 22.39 -15.62
CA ASP A 223 2.07 22.02 -14.98
C ASP A 223 3.15 23.12 -15.19
N PRO A 224 3.80 23.65 -14.14
CA PRO A 224 4.91 24.62 -14.25
C PRO A 224 6.03 24.18 -15.20
N LYS A 225 6.13 22.88 -15.43
CA LYS A 225 6.99 22.24 -16.43
C LYS A 225 6.71 22.67 -17.88
N HIS A 226 5.48 23.05 -18.20
CA HIS A 226 5.19 23.64 -19.51
C HIS A 226 5.92 24.98 -19.68
N LEU A 227 5.85 25.84 -18.67
CA LEU A 227 6.44 27.17 -18.68
C LEU A 227 7.96 27.11 -18.84
N HIS A 228 8.63 26.19 -18.15
CA HIS A 228 10.07 26.02 -18.31
C HIS A 228 10.46 25.44 -19.69
N ALA A 229 9.65 24.55 -20.27
CA ALA A 229 9.88 24.10 -21.65
C ALA A 229 9.76 25.25 -22.66
N LEU A 230 8.78 26.16 -22.46
CA LEU A 230 8.61 27.36 -23.28
C LEU A 230 9.79 28.35 -23.12
N GLN A 231 10.25 28.58 -21.89
CA GLN A 231 11.44 29.40 -21.62
C GLN A 231 12.66 28.88 -22.38
N LEU A 232 12.98 27.59 -22.24
CA LEU A 232 14.13 26.98 -22.91
C LEU A 232 14.00 27.03 -24.44
N LEU A 233 12.79 26.82 -24.96
CA LEU A 233 12.51 26.89 -26.40
C LEU A 233 12.74 28.31 -26.93
N HIS A 234 12.18 29.32 -26.28
CA HIS A 234 12.38 30.72 -26.64
C HIS A 234 13.88 31.08 -26.67
N ASP A 235 14.60 30.76 -25.59
CA ASP A 235 16.02 31.11 -25.47
C ASP A 235 16.86 30.44 -26.58
N SER A 236 16.54 29.19 -26.90
CA SER A 236 17.28 28.44 -27.92
C SER A 236 16.99 28.91 -29.34
N LEU A 237 15.74 29.25 -29.67
CA LEU A 237 15.40 29.80 -30.98
C LEU A 237 16.00 31.21 -31.15
N THR A 238 16.00 32.01 -30.09
CA THR A 238 16.68 33.32 -30.06
C THR A 238 18.18 33.17 -30.29
N GLN A 239 18.81 32.19 -29.64
CA GLN A 239 20.24 31.91 -29.82
C GLN A 239 20.58 31.44 -31.24
N LEU A 240 19.63 30.79 -31.92
CA LEU A 240 19.77 30.34 -33.31
C LEU A 240 19.45 31.43 -34.34
N ASP A 241 19.09 32.65 -33.91
CA ASP A 241 18.68 33.76 -34.78
C ASP A 241 17.49 33.40 -35.69
N GLU A 242 16.56 32.60 -35.16
CA GLU A 242 15.32 32.23 -35.85
C GLU A 242 14.27 33.36 -35.75
N ASP A 243 13.52 33.63 -36.82
CA ASP A 243 12.33 34.49 -36.76
C ASP A 243 11.12 33.65 -36.34
N PHE A 244 10.58 33.90 -35.15
CA PHE A 244 9.50 33.08 -34.59
C PHE A 244 8.44 33.88 -33.81
N GLU A 245 7.26 33.29 -33.69
CA GLU A 245 6.15 33.76 -32.84
C GLU A 245 5.59 32.58 -32.04
N ILE A 246 5.54 32.71 -30.71
CA ILE A 246 4.96 31.68 -29.82
C ILE A 246 3.59 32.14 -29.32
N ARG A 247 2.58 31.29 -29.52
CA ARG A 247 1.27 31.37 -28.87
C ARG A 247 1.10 30.18 -27.93
N SER A 248 0.54 30.39 -26.75
CA SER A 248 0.39 29.33 -25.75
C SER A 248 -0.98 29.36 -25.10
N CYS A 249 -1.62 28.21 -24.91
CA CYS A 249 -2.86 28.07 -24.17
C CYS A 249 -2.64 27.18 -22.95
N ASN A 250 -2.98 27.70 -21.77
CA ASN A 250 -2.97 26.96 -20.52
C ASN A 250 -4.41 26.63 -20.13
N SER A 251 -4.82 25.36 -20.27
CA SER A 251 -6.25 25.05 -20.36
C SER A 251 -6.92 24.60 -19.06
N PHE A 252 -6.19 24.02 -18.08
CA PHE A 252 -6.82 23.41 -16.90
C PHE A 252 -7.92 22.36 -17.21
N LEU A 253 -8.02 21.90 -18.47
CA LEU A 253 -9.12 21.05 -18.91
C LEU A 253 -8.97 19.58 -18.50
N GLN A 254 -7.74 19.15 -18.24
CA GLN A 254 -7.41 17.83 -17.74
C GLN A 254 -6.90 17.97 -16.30
N LYS A 255 -7.48 17.21 -15.37
CA LYS A 255 -7.04 17.16 -13.97
C LYS A 255 -6.62 15.76 -13.55
N ASP A 256 -6.84 14.78 -14.41
CA ASP A 256 -6.41 13.39 -14.25
C ASP A 256 -5.04 13.17 -14.93
N GLY A 257 -4.02 12.95 -14.09
CA GLY A 257 -2.63 12.72 -14.50
C GLY A 257 -2.42 11.49 -15.39
N PHE A 258 -3.37 10.54 -15.44
CA PHE A 258 -3.27 9.36 -16.31
C PHE A 258 -3.74 9.63 -17.74
N ASN A 259 -4.46 10.73 -17.96
CA ASN A 259 -5.15 11.02 -19.22
C ASN A 259 -4.51 12.14 -20.05
N CYS A 260 -3.47 12.82 -19.55
CA CYS A 260 -2.84 13.96 -20.22
C CYS A 260 -2.41 13.65 -21.66
N ALA A 261 -1.73 12.53 -21.90
CA ALA A 261 -1.25 12.17 -23.24
C ALA A 261 -2.39 11.94 -24.25
N THR A 262 -3.45 11.23 -23.85
CA THR A 262 -4.63 11.02 -24.70
C THR A 262 -5.33 12.35 -24.96
N TYR A 263 -5.41 13.20 -23.95
CA TYR A 263 -6.07 14.50 -24.04
C TYR A 263 -5.34 15.41 -25.04
N THR A 264 -4.04 15.58 -24.86
CA THR A 264 -3.19 16.37 -25.75
C THR A 264 -3.20 15.80 -27.17
N TYR A 265 -3.20 14.47 -27.34
CA TYR A 265 -3.38 13.82 -28.63
C TYR A 265 -4.72 14.17 -29.30
N ALA A 266 -5.82 14.22 -28.52
CA ALA A 266 -7.13 14.59 -29.03
C ALA A 266 -7.20 16.06 -29.47
N VAL A 267 -6.54 16.95 -28.72
CA VAL A 267 -6.43 18.38 -29.07
C VAL A 267 -5.62 18.57 -30.35
N LEU A 268 -4.42 17.99 -30.45
CA LEU A 268 -3.61 18.05 -31.68
C LEU A 268 -4.39 17.45 -32.88
N SER A 269 -5.14 16.38 -32.65
CA SER A 269 -6.02 15.79 -33.66
C SER A 269 -7.13 16.74 -34.14
N GLU A 270 -7.64 17.62 -33.28
CA GLU A 270 -8.60 18.66 -33.66
C GLU A 270 -7.90 19.76 -34.47
N LEU A 271 -6.78 20.27 -33.97
CA LEU A 271 -5.99 21.32 -34.64
C LEU A 271 -5.50 20.90 -36.03
N SER A 272 -5.27 19.60 -36.26
CA SER A 272 -4.88 19.04 -37.57
C SER A 272 -5.95 19.19 -38.68
N LYS A 273 -7.18 19.63 -38.34
CA LYS A 273 -8.26 19.87 -39.30
C LYS A 273 -8.26 21.30 -39.87
N TYR A 274 -7.60 22.22 -39.21
CA TYR A 274 -7.41 23.58 -39.67
C TYR A 274 -6.22 23.60 -40.63
N ASP A 275 -6.27 24.40 -41.68
CA ASP A 275 -5.16 24.49 -42.64
C ASP A 275 -3.95 25.17 -41.96
N HIS A 276 -4.21 26.27 -41.25
CA HIS A 276 -3.28 26.98 -40.35
C HIS A 276 -3.99 27.31 -39.03
N VAL A 277 -3.41 26.90 -37.89
CA VAL A 277 -4.02 27.15 -36.57
C VAL A 277 -4.03 28.64 -36.23
N TYR A 278 -2.98 29.36 -36.64
CA TYR A 278 -2.84 30.79 -36.38
C TYR A 278 -3.90 31.66 -37.05
N ASP A 279 -4.54 31.16 -38.12
CA ASP A 279 -5.62 31.87 -38.82
C ASP A 279 -6.96 31.80 -38.05
N TYR A 280 -7.07 30.89 -37.08
CA TYR A 280 -8.21 30.76 -36.19
C TYR A 280 -7.98 31.49 -34.85
N LEU A 281 -6.77 31.37 -34.29
CA LEU A 281 -6.46 31.94 -32.98
C LEU A 281 -6.48 33.49 -33.01
N PRO A 282 -6.99 34.16 -31.95
CA PRO A 282 -7.09 35.61 -31.92
C PRO A 282 -5.73 36.29 -32.09
N GLU A 283 -5.70 37.41 -32.84
CA GLU A 283 -4.47 38.20 -33.06
C GLU A 283 -4.06 39.00 -31.82
N VAL A 284 -5.05 39.48 -31.05
CA VAL A 284 -4.90 40.21 -29.80
C VAL A 284 -5.43 39.32 -28.68
N SER A 285 -4.59 39.00 -27.72
CA SER A 285 -4.98 38.25 -26.53
C SER A 285 -4.69 39.08 -25.28
N GLU A 286 -5.66 39.15 -24.36
CA GLU A 286 -5.41 39.69 -23.02
C GLU A 286 -4.36 38.83 -22.32
N GLU A 287 -3.45 39.46 -21.58
CA GLU A 287 -2.47 38.73 -20.77
C GLU A 287 -3.21 37.84 -19.76
N ASP A 288 -2.89 36.54 -19.74
CA ASP A 288 -3.36 35.62 -18.70
C ASP A 288 -2.84 36.11 -17.35
N SER A 289 -3.71 36.65 -16.51
CA SER A 289 -3.34 37.30 -15.25
C SER A 289 -2.58 36.37 -14.31
N ASP A 290 -2.93 35.08 -14.35
CA ASP A 290 -2.33 34.07 -13.48
C ASP A 290 -0.90 33.79 -13.94
N VAL A 291 -0.68 33.67 -15.25
CA VAL A 291 0.67 33.46 -15.81
C VAL A 291 1.53 34.73 -15.73
N THR A 292 0.95 35.91 -15.95
CA THR A 292 1.65 37.19 -15.80
C THR A 292 2.12 37.41 -14.36
N SER A 293 1.35 36.95 -13.38
CA SER A 293 1.76 37.00 -11.97
C SER A 293 3.07 36.24 -11.70
N LEU A 294 3.39 35.22 -12.50
CA LEU A 294 4.59 34.39 -12.36
C LEU A 294 5.85 35.05 -12.94
N LYS A 295 5.74 36.18 -13.63
CA LYS A 295 6.87 36.87 -14.25
C LYS A 295 7.95 37.22 -13.21
N GLY A 296 9.18 36.76 -13.43
CA GLY A 296 10.30 37.03 -12.53
C GLY A 296 10.22 36.31 -11.17
N GLN A 297 9.17 35.50 -10.94
CA GLN A 297 9.10 34.65 -9.76
C GLN A 297 9.96 33.40 -9.95
N LYS A 298 10.56 32.94 -8.86
CA LYS A 298 11.30 31.68 -8.82
C LYS A 298 10.30 30.54 -8.64
N ILE A 299 10.06 29.79 -9.71
CA ILE A 299 9.12 28.67 -9.74
C ILE A 299 9.87 27.40 -9.35
N SER A 300 9.36 26.67 -8.35
CA SER A 300 9.88 25.38 -7.94
C SER A 300 9.16 24.24 -8.66
N MET A 301 9.93 23.30 -9.19
CA MET A 301 9.41 22.08 -9.80
C MET A 301 9.76 20.92 -8.87
N ARG A 302 8.77 20.46 -8.10
CA ARG A 302 8.88 19.21 -7.33
C ARG A 302 9.08 18.04 -8.30
N LYS A 303 10.04 17.16 -8.00
CA LYS A 303 10.13 15.86 -8.71
C LYS A 303 9.09 14.89 -8.16
N ALA A 304 8.52 14.07 -9.03
CA ALA A 304 7.73 12.90 -8.61
C ALA A 304 8.48 12.05 -7.58
N ASP A 305 7.71 11.39 -6.70
CA ASP A 305 8.07 10.71 -5.44
C ASP A 305 9.12 9.59 -5.55
N SER A 306 10.25 9.85 -6.19
CA SER A 306 11.38 8.94 -6.29
C SER A 306 12.37 9.22 -5.15
N PRO A 307 12.60 8.25 -4.24
CA PRO A 307 13.49 8.42 -3.09
C PRO A 307 14.98 8.58 -3.44
N PHE A 308 15.35 8.66 -4.73
CA PHE A 308 16.73 8.69 -5.21
C PHE A 308 17.13 9.99 -5.96
N ALA A 309 16.26 11.00 -6.03
CA ALA A 309 16.55 12.25 -6.74
C ALA A 309 16.85 13.42 -5.78
N ASN A 310 18.11 13.87 -5.73
CA ASN A 310 18.59 14.69 -4.61
C ASN A 310 18.25 16.19 -4.57
N GLN A 311 17.57 16.83 -5.55
CA GLN A 311 17.27 18.29 -5.47
C GLN A 311 16.05 18.72 -6.32
N ASP A 312 15.18 19.54 -5.73
CA ASP A 312 14.16 20.35 -6.42
C ASP A 312 14.83 21.31 -7.40
N ARG A 313 14.30 21.40 -8.63
CA ARG A 313 14.78 22.36 -9.63
C ARG A 313 13.95 23.62 -9.54
N THR A 314 14.62 24.77 -9.55
CA THR A 314 13.96 26.06 -9.60
C THR A 314 14.39 26.80 -10.87
N PHE A 315 13.46 27.52 -11.48
CA PHE A 315 13.74 28.39 -12.63
C PHE A 315 12.97 29.70 -12.50
N THR A 316 13.41 30.73 -13.22
CA THR A 316 12.71 32.01 -13.33
C THR A 316 12.05 32.07 -14.70
N PHE A 317 10.76 32.38 -14.75
CA PHE A 317 10.04 32.55 -16.02
C PHE A 317 10.10 34.01 -16.44
N GLU A 318 10.93 34.32 -17.45
CA GLU A 318 11.22 35.69 -17.88
C GLU A 318 10.55 36.06 -19.21
N VAL A 319 10.19 35.06 -20.02
CA VAL A 319 9.67 35.26 -21.39
C VAL A 319 8.17 35.52 -21.48
N THR A 320 7.51 35.87 -20.37
CA THR A 320 6.04 36.05 -20.33
C THR A 320 5.53 37.09 -21.33
N GLY A 321 6.29 38.16 -21.56
CA GLY A 321 5.92 39.24 -22.50
C GLY A 321 6.26 38.94 -23.97
N GLN A 322 6.98 37.85 -24.23
CA GLN A 322 7.38 37.40 -25.56
C GLN A 322 6.46 36.28 -26.08
N ILE A 323 5.67 35.68 -25.19
CA ILE A 323 4.68 34.64 -25.51
C ILE A 323 3.30 35.27 -25.49
N ARG A 324 2.50 35.05 -26.54
CA ARG A 324 1.09 35.45 -26.57
C ARG A 324 0.22 34.36 -25.94
N TRP A 325 -0.58 34.71 -24.94
CA TRP A 325 -1.40 33.76 -24.17
C TRP A 325 -2.82 33.70 -24.72
N VAL A 326 -3.23 32.54 -25.23
CA VAL A 326 -4.58 32.30 -25.74
C VAL A 326 -5.47 31.80 -24.60
N ARG A 327 -6.55 32.52 -24.29
CA ARG A 327 -7.53 32.09 -23.30
C ARG A 327 -8.24 30.85 -23.80
N LEU A 328 -8.61 29.98 -22.88
CA LEU A 328 -9.30 28.76 -23.25
C LEU A 328 -10.64 29.00 -23.96
N CYS A 329 -11.39 30.03 -23.58
CA CYS A 329 -12.66 30.38 -24.22
C CYS A 329 -12.50 30.84 -25.69
N ASP A 330 -11.29 31.21 -26.10
CA ASP A 330 -10.95 31.57 -27.49
C ASP A 330 -10.49 30.36 -28.32
N MET A 331 -10.37 29.17 -27.72
CA MET A 331 -10.06 27.94 -28.43
C MET A 331 -11.28 27.40 -29.19
N PRO A 332 -11.07 26.55 -30.22
CA PRO A 332 -12.16 25.82 -30.88
C PRO A 332 -13.17 25.23 -29.91
N THR A 333 -14.47 25.41 -30.17
CA THR A 333 -15.57 24.87 -29.35
C THR A 333 -15.40 23.39 -29.06
N LYS A 334 -14.87 22.62 -30.03
CA LYS A 334 -14.62 21.19 -29.84
C LYS A 334 -13.58 20.93 -28.75
N ILE A 335 -12.53 21.75 -28.61
CA ILE A 335 -11.51 21.66 -27.56
C ILE A 335 -12.10 22.02 -26.21
N ILE A 336 -12.88 23.12 -26.12
CA ILE A 336 -13.61 23.50 -24.90
C ILE A 336 -14.53 22.34 -24.45
N SER A 337 -15.22 21.70 -25.40
CA SER A 337 -16.13 20.58 -25.13
C SER A 337 -15.43 19.29 -24.70
N MET A 338 -14.09 19.21 -24.77
CA MET A 338 -13.35 18.06 -24.24
C MET A 338 -13.12 18.18 -22.73
N GLY A 339 -13.44 19.31 -22.10
CA GLY A 339 -13.25 19.55 -20.67
C GLY A 339 -13.94 18.52 -19.77
N GLN A 340 -13.33 18.23 -18.61
CA GLN A 340 -13.86 17.24 -17.67
C GLN A 340 -15.08 17.72 -16.87
N SER A 341 -15.21 19.04 -16.65
CA SER A 341 -16.38 19.64 -16.00
C SER A 341 -17.32 20.23 -17.06
N HIS A 342 -18.56 19.76 -17.06
CA HIS A 342 -19.66 20.31 -17.84
C HIS A 342 -20.04 21.71 -17.35
N THR A 343 -19.98 22.01 -16.04
CA THR A 343 -20.22 23.37 -15.53
C THR A 343 -19.15 24.35 -16.02
N GLU A 344 -17.87 23.98 -15.94
CA GLU A 344 -16.80 24.84 -16.47
C GLU A 344 -16.88 24.95 -17.99
N MET A 345 -17.24 23.87 -18.69
CA MET A 345 -17.51 23.91 -20.14
C MET A 345 -18.63 24.91 -20.46
N GLU A 346 -19.77 24.86 -19.79
CA GLU A 346 -20.88 25.79 -20.01
C GLU A 346 -20.44 27.24 -19.81
N LYS A 347 -19.68 27.51 -18.74
CA LYS A 347 -19.12 28.83 -18.43
C LYS A 347 -18.14 29.30 -19.51
N LEU A 348 -17.22 28.46 -19.96
CA LEU A 348 -16.28 28.77 -21.02
C LEU A 348 -16.97 29.03 -22.36
N LEU A 349 -18.01 28.26 -22.67
CA LEU A 349 -18.83 28.46 -23.88
C LEU A 349 -19.59 29.79 -23.83
N LYS A 350 -20.13 30.21 -22.67
CA LYS A 350 -20.74 31.55 -22.50
C LYS A 350 -19.77 32.69 -22.78
N LEU A 351 -18.49 32.49 -22.45
CA LEU A 351 -17.43 33.48 -22.66
C LEU A 351 -16.81 33.41 -24.05
N SER A 352 -17.09 32.35 -24.82
CA SER A 352 -16.46 32.12 -26.11
C SER A 352 -17.03 33.08 -27.17
N PRO A 353 -16.19 33.86 -27.87
CA PRO A 353 -16.66 34.80 -28.89
C PRO A 353 -17.24 34.09 -30.12
N ASP A 354 -16.90 32.82 -30.34
CA ASP A 354 -17.35 32.03 -31.48
C ASP A 354 -18.59 31.16 -31.18
N PHE A 355 -19.05 31.15 -29.93
CA PHE A 355 -20.21 30.40 -29.48
C PHE A 355 -21.42 31.32 -29.24
N ASP A 356 -22.44 31.21 -30.10
CA ASP A 356 -23.62 32.07 -30.14
C ASP A 356 -24.95 31.31 -29.99
N LEU A 357 -24.91 30.10 -29.43
CA LEU A 357 -26.07 29.26 -29.11
C LEU A 357 -26.27 29.15 -27.59
N ASP A 358 -27.27 28.39 -27.13
CA ASP A 358 -27.47 28.10 -25.71
C ASP A 358 -26.43 27.07 -25.21
N PRO A 359 -25.49 27.46 -24.32
CA PRO A 359 -24.45 26.57 -23.82
C PRO A 359 -25.00 25.38 -23.03
N ALA A 360 -26.09 25.58 -22.26
CA ALA A 360 -26.67 24.52 -21.44
C ALA A 360 -27.27 23.42 -22.34
N LYS A 361 -27.99 23.82 -23.40
CA LYS A 361 -28.50 22.88 -24.40
C LYS A 361 -27.40 22.13 -25.14
N PHE A 362 -26.29 22.81 -25.50
CA PHE A 362 -25.14 22.14 -26.12
C PHE A 362 -24.51 21.10 -25.19
N VAL A 363 -24.36 21.41 -23.90
CA VAL A 363 -23.84 20.48 -22.89
C VAL A 363 -24.72 19.23 -22.76
N GLU A 364 -26.05 19.38 -22.71
CA GLU A 364 -26.96 18.23 -22.64
C GLU A 364 -26.90 17.35 -23.90
N MET A 365 -26.83 17.97 -25.09
CA MET A 365 -26.62 17.22 -26.34
C MET A 365 -25.28 16.47 -26.34
N LEU A 366 -24.25 17.04 -25.73
CA LEU A 366 -22.94 16.41 -25.62
C LEU A 366 -22.98 15.19 -24.68
N LYS A 367 -23.67 15.31 -23.54
CA LYS A 367 -23.91 14.21 -22.59
C LYS A 367 -24.64 13.05 -23.27
N GLU A 368 -25.69 13.35 -24.05
CA GLU A 368 -26.42 12.34 -24.81
C GLU A 368 -25.51 11.66 -25.84
N LYS A 369 -24.76 12.44 -26.62
CA LYS A 369 -23.85 11.94 -27.67
C LYS A 369 -22.77 10.99 -27.15
N TYR A 370 -22.26 11.21 -25.94
CA TYR A 370 -21.23 10.37 -25.32
C TYR A 370 -21.76 9.41 -24.25
N GLN A 371 -23.09 9.27 -24.15
CA GLN A 371 -23.75 8.35 -23.20
C GLN A 371 -23.22 8.57 -21.78
N PHE A 372 -23.26 9.81 -21.33
CA PHE A 372 -22.91 10.19 -19.97
C PHE A 372 -23.89 9.53 -18.99
N ILE A 373 -23.36 8.88 -17.96
CA ILE A 373 -24.17 8.21 -16.94
C ILE A 373 -23.87 8.91 -15.60
N PRO A 374 -24.85 9.64 -15.02
CA PRO A 374 -24.65 10.37 -13.76
C PRO A 374 -24.20 9.50 -12.59
N SER A 375 -24.59 8.21 -12.56
CA SER A 375 -24.17 7.25 -11.53
C SER A 375 -22.76 6.69 -11.73
N SER A 376 -22.09 7.00 -12.85
CA SER A 376 -20.73 6.57 -13.16
C SER A 376 -19.98 7.64 -13.96
N PRO A 377 -19.85 8.87 -13.41
CA PRO A 377 -19.35 10.01 -14.16
C PRO A 377 -17.89 9.79 -14.57
N GLN A 378 -17.06 9.23 -13.69
CA GLN A 378 -15.64 8.95 -13.95
C GLN A 378 -15.41 8.09 -15.19
N ILE A 379 -16.16 7.00 -15.36
CA ILE A 379 -16.00 6.06 -16.49
C ILE A 379 -16.62 6.64 -17.77
N THR A 380 -17.64 7.50 -17.63
CA THR A 380 -18.35 8.11 -18.77
C THR A 380 -17.83 9.49 -19.17
N LYS A 381 -16.75 9.98 -18.54
CA LYS A 381 -16.01 11.17 -18.99
C LYS A 381 -15.63 11.05 -20.47
N TYR A 382 -15.71 12.17 -21.19
CA TYR A 382 -15.39 12.22 -22.62
C TYR A 382 -14.05 11.57 -22.96
N ILE A 383 -12.99 11.87 -22.18
CA ILE A 383 -11.65 11.35 -22.46
C ILE A 383 -11.53 9.84 -22.21
N ASN A 384 -12.25 9.29 -21.23
CA ASN A 384 -12.26 7.87 -20.94
C ASN A 384 -13.06 7.10 -22.01
N ARG A 385 -14.21 7.63 -22.43
CA ARG A 385 -14.93 7.12 -23.62
C ARG A 385 -14.06 7.17 -24.87
N ARG A 386 -13.25 8.22 -25.03
CA ARG A 386 -12.32 8.35 -26.15
C ARG A 386 -11.21 7.31 -26.10
N ARG A 387 -10.63 7.03 -24.93
CA ARG A 387 -9.64 5.94 -24.74
C ARG A 387 -10.23 4.59 -25.09
N GLU A 388 -11.42 4.29 -24.55
CA GLU A 388 -12.13 3.05 -24.81
C GLU A 388 -12.40 2.86 -26.31
N HIS A 389 -12.80 3.92 -27.00
CA HIS A 389 -13.00 3.89 -28.45
C HIS A 389 -11.69 3.70 -29.24
N ILE A 390 -10.55 4.20 -28.74
CA ILE A 390 -9.23 3.91 -29.33
C ILE A 390 -8.86 2.44 -29.09
N ALA A 391 -9.03 1.92 -27.87
CA ALA A 391 -8.80 0.52 -27.52
C ALA A 391 -9.62 -0.42 -28.40
N SER A 392 -10.93 -0.16 -28.54
CA SER A 392 -11.83 -0.89 -29.43
C SER A 392 -11.35 -0.88 -30.89
N HIS A 393 -10.79 0.23 -31.37
CA HIS A 393 -10.22 0.28 -32.72
C HIS A 393 -8.94 -0.55 -32.87
N ILE A 394 -8.11 -0.63 -31.84
CA ILE A 394 -6.92 -1.48 -31.83
C ILE A 394 -7.35 -2.94 -31.87
N GLU A 395 -8.25 -3.34 -30.99
CA GLU A 395 -8.82 -4.70 -30.93
C GLU A 395 -9.38 -5.11 -32.31
N ASN A 396 -10.25 -4.29 -32.90
CA ASN A 396 -10.85 -4.56 -34.20
C ASN A 396 -9.84 -4.60 -35.37
N SER A 397 -8.70 -3.93 -35.25
CA SER A 397 -7.65 -3.93 -36.30
C SER A 397 -6.58 -4.99 -36.06
N THR A 398 -6.59 -5.67 -34.91
CA THR A 398 -5.47 -6.50 -34.44
C THR A 398 -5.15 -7.65 -35.38
N GLU A 399 -6.18 -8.37 -35.85
CA GLU A 399 -5.99 -9.53 -36.73
C GLU A 399 -5.43 -9.12 -38.10
N GLU A 400 -5.97 -8.06 -38.70
CA GLU A 400 -5.49 -7.52 -39.98
C GLU A 400 -4.03 -7.07 -39.88
N VAL A 401 -3.68 -6.36 -38.81
CA VAL A 401 -2.31 -5.87 -38.54
C VAL A 401 -1.32 -7.04 -38.37
N LYS A 402 -1.75 -8.13 -37.73
CA LYS A 402 -0.90 -9.29 -37.44
C LYS A 402 -0.76 -10.27 -38.60
N GLN A 403 -1.64 -10.21 -39.61
CA GLN A 403 -1.71 -11.22 -40.67
C GLN A 403 -0.40 -11.38 -41.45
N GLU A 404 0.18 -10.29 -41.95
CA GLU A 404 1.41 -10.35 -42.74
C GLU A 404 2.64 -10.75 -41.87
N PRO A 405 2.86 -10.18 -40.66
CA PRO A 405 3.85 -10.68 -39.71
C PRO A 405 3.70 -12.17 -39.40
N TYR A 406 2.45 -12.66 -39.27
CA TYR A 406 2.18 -14.08 -39.03
C TYR A 406 2.57 -14.97 -40.22
N GLN A 407 2.24 -14.55 -41.45
CA GLN A 407 2.67 -15.29 -42.65
C GLN A 407 4.20 -15.35 -42.75
N ARG A 408 4.90 -14.25 -42.46
CA ARG A 408 6.37 -14.23 -42.37
C ARG A 408 6.90 -15.13 -41.24
N ALA A 409 6.16 -15.28 -40.14
CA ALA A 409 6.50 -16.21 -39.06
C ALA A 409 6.34 -17.67 -39.51
N LEU A 410 5.28 -18.01 -40.25
CA LEU A 410 5.06 -19.35 -40.82
C LEU A 410 6.18 -19.76 -41.79
N GLU A 411 6.67 -18.84 -42.62
CA GLU A 411 7.80 -19.08 -43.52
C GLU A 411 9.10 -19.40 -42.75
N LYS A 412 9.33 -18.73 -41.63
CA LYS A 412 10.52 -18.93 -40.78
C LYS A 412 10.41 -20.12 -39.83
N MET A 413 9.20 -20.56 -39.51
CA MET A 413 8.92 -21.63 -38.55
C MET A 413 8.01 -22.68 -39.19
N PRO A 414 8.52 -23.55 -40.08
CA PRO A 414 7.71 -24.54 -40.80
C PRO A 414 6.98 -25.52 -39.87
N LEU A 415 7.49 -25.74 -38.65
CA LEU A 415 6.80 -26.58 -37.65
C LEU A 415 5.51 -25.93 -37.14
N LEU A 416 5.44 -24.59 -37.08
CA LEU A 416 4.22 -23.88 -36.72
C LEU A 416 3.09 -24.19 -37.72
N ALA A 417 3.40 -24.20 -39.02
CA ALA A 417 2.42 -24.55 -40.05
C ALA A 417 1.90 -26.00 -39.97
N GLN A 418 2.69 -26.92 -39.39
CA GLN A 418 2.26 -28.30 -39.13
C GLN A 418 1.34 -28.35 -37.90
N ILE A 419 1.73 -27.68 -36.82
CA ILE A 419 0.95 -27.56 -35.58
C ILE A 419 -0.43 -26.94 -35.88
N ASP A 420 -0.49 -25.92 -36.73
CA ASP A 420 -1.73 -25.28 -37.16
C ASP A 420 -2.69 -26.21 -37.89
N LYS A 421 -2.17 -27.25 -38.53
CA LYS A 421 -2.95 -28.30 -39.21
C LYS A 421 -3.34 -29.44 -38.26
N GLY A 422 -3.06 -29.32 -36.97
CA GLY A 422 -3.28 -30.36 -35.97
C GLY A 422 -2.28 -31.51 -36.02
N GLN A 423 -1.14 -31.34 -36.70
CA GLN A 423 -0.09 -32.35 -36.78
C GLN A 423 0.92 -32.14 -35.65
N LEU A 424 1.30 -33.21 -34.95
CA LEU A 424 2.31 -33.16 -33.90
C LEU A 424 3.70 -33.39 -34.53
N PRO A 425 4.58 -32.36 -34.60
CA PRO A 425 5.91 -32.55 -35.15
C PRO A 425 6.79 -33.39 -34.23
N ASP A 426 7.73 -34.12 -34.81
CA ASP A 426 8.79 -34.78 -34.06
C ASP A 426 9.89 -33.75 -33.72
N PHE A 427 9.72 -33.06 -32.59
CA PHE A 427 10.67 -32.02 -32.17
C PHE A 427 12.09 -32.55 -31.98
N ASN A 428 12.25 -33.82 -31.58
CA ASN A 428 13.56 -34.44 -31.44
C ASN A 428 14.26 -34.51 -32.80
N LYS A 429 13.60 -35.05 -33.82
CA LYS A 429 14.17 -35.15 -35.16
C LYS A 429 14.37 -33.79 -35.83
N GLU A 430 13.37 -32.91 -35.74
CA GLU A 430 13.33 -31.65 -36.52
C GLU A 430 14.18 -30.54 -35.91
N ILE A 431 14.37 -30.54 -34.58
CA ILE A 431 15.11 -29.49 -33.85
C ILE A 431 16.36 -30.08 -33.17
N ILE A 432 16.20 -31.10 -32.34
CA ILE A 432 17.28 -31.57 -31.45
C ILE A 432 18.39 -32.28 -32.23
N GLU A 433 18.05 -33.21 -33.12
CA GLU A 433 19.00 -33.95 -33.96
C GLU A 433 19.45 -33.15 -35.19
N ASN A 434 18.84 -31.99 -35.44
CA ASN A 434 19.15 -31.16 -36.58
C ASN A 434 20.54 -30.52 -36.45
N LYS A 435 21.49 -31.06 -37.22
CA LYS A 435 22.90 -30.61 -37.21
C LYS A 435 23.11 -29.25 -37.88
N SER A 436 22.13 -28.73 -38.62
CA SER A 436 22.25 -27.39 -39.23
C SER A 436 21.97 -26.26 -38.25
N LEU A 437 21.41 -26.55 -37.07
CA LEU A 437 21.14 -25.58 -36.02
C LEU A 437 22.18 -25.71 -34.91
N THR A 438 22.72 -24.59 -34.46
CA THR A 438 23.51 -24.50 -33.23
C THR A 438 22.60 -24.65 -32.00
N LEU A 439 23.18 -24.92 -30.82
CA LEU A 439 22.43 -25.06 -29.57
C LEU A 439 21.61 -23.79 -29.24
N ASP A 440 22.22 -22.61 -29.38
CA ASP A 440 21.53 -21.32 -29.16
C ASP A 440 20.38 -21.11 -30.15
N GLU A 441 20.56 -21.51 -31.41
CA GLU A 441 19.50 -21.43 -32.43
C GLU A 441 18.34 -22.38 -32.12
N LYS A 442 18.61 -23.59 -31.62
CA LYS A 442 17.57 -24.55 -31.19
C LYS A 442 16.76 -23.99 -30.02
N ILE A 443 17.43 -23.46 -29.00
CA ILE A 443 16.80 -22.83 -27.82
C ILE A 443 15.93 -21.65 -28.24
N LYS A 444 16.47 -20.76 -29.09
CA LYS A 444 15.72 -19.62 -29.63
C LYS A 444 14.53 -20.06 -30.46
N TYR A 445 14.67 -21.10 -31.28
CA TYR A 445 13.59 -21.63 -32.12
C TYR A 445 12.45 -22.20 -31.28
N ILE A 446 12.73 -23.04 -30.27
CA ILE A 446 11.71 -23.58 -29.36
C ILE A 446 11.00 -22.45 -28.61
N LYS A 447 11.76 -21.47 -28.10
CA LYS A 447 11.19 -20.33 -27.39
C LYS A 447 10.26 -19.51 -28.26
N ASN A 448 10.68 -19.18 -29.48
CA ASN A 448 9.86 -18.43 -30.42
C ASN A 448 8.60 -19.23 -30.84
N LEU A 449 8.73 -20.54 -31.05
CA LEU A 449 7.61 -21.39 -31.40
C LEU A 449 6.59 -21.46 -30.25
N PHE A 450 7.05 -21.64 -29.02
CA PHE A 450 6.22 -21.62 -27.81
C PHE A 450 5.47 -20.28 -27.69
N LEU A 451 6.18 -19.16 -27.74
CA LEU A 451 5.60 -17.82 -27.61
C LEU A 451 4.62 -17.50 -28.75
N THR A 452 4.89 -17.94 -29.97
CA THR A 452 4.01 -17.71 -31.11
C THR A 452 2.67 -18.42 -30.92
N ILE A 453 2.67 -19.66 -30.42
CA ILE A 453 1.45 -20.43 -30.12
C ILE A 453 0.64 -19.75 -29.02
N THR A 454 1.28 -19.28 -27.95
CA THR A 454 0.56 -18.63 -26.84
C THR A 454 0.04 -17.24 -27.22
N MET A 455 0.83 -16.44 -27.94
CA MET A 455 0.44 -15.09 -28.35
C MET A 455 -0.71 -15.07 -29.36
N ARG A 456 -0.85 -16.12 -30.19
CA ARG A 456 -2.02 -16.29 -31.06
C ARG A 456 -3.32 -16.39 -30.27
N ARG A 457 -3.27 -16.88 -29.02
CA ARG A 457 -4.41 -16.93 -28.11
C ARG A 457 -4.53 -15.68 -27.24
N GLY A 458 -3.75 -14.63 -27.51
CA GLY A 458 -3.73 -13.41 -26.70
C GLY A 458 -2.98 -13.56 -25.37
N ILE A 459 -2.19 -14.64 -25.19
CA ILE A 459 -1.53 -14.95 -23.91
C ILE A 459 -0.04 -14.68 -24.04
N CYS A 460 0.41 -13.63 -23.35
CA CYS A 460 1.73 -13.04 -23.55
C CYS A 460 2.78 -13.39 -22.48
N SER A 461 2.36 -13.73 -21.24
CA SER A 461 3.28 -13.86 -20.10
C SER A 461 3.13 -15.14 -19.29
N SER A 462 1.90 -15.57 -19.00
CA SER A 462 1.65 -16.81 -18.25
C SER A 462 0.34 -17.44 -18.68
N ILE A 463 0.39 -18.72 -19.05
CA ILE A 463 -0.79 -19.55 -19.26
C ILE A 463 -1.32 -19.92 -17.87
N ARG A 464 -2.43 -19.28 -17.46
CA ARG A 464 -3.12 -19.57 -16.20
C ARG A 464 -4.16 -20.66 -16.38
N SER A 465 -4.57 -21.29 -15.28
CA SER A 465 -5.60 -22.34 -15.25
C SER A 465 -6.88 -22.02 -16.02
N TYR A 466 -7.34 -20.76 -16.03
CA TYR A 466 -8.52 -20.34 -16.78
C TYR A 466 -8.25 -20.20 -18.28
N SER A 467 -7.07 -19.72 -18.69
CA SER A 467 -6.67 -19.52 -20.08
C SER A 467 -6.44 -20.83 -20.84
N ILE A 468 -6.20 -21.93 -20.11
CA ILE A 468 -6.03 -23.27 -20.69
C ILE A 468 -7.26 -23.70 -21.51
N LYS A 469 -8.45 -23.20 -21.18
CA LYS A 469 -9.69 -23.49 -21.92
C LYS A 469 -9.68 -22.95 -23.36
N GLU A 470 -8.82 -21.98 -23.65
CA GLU A 470 -8.70 -21.35 -24.97
C GLU A 470 -7.80 -22.14 -25.93
N PHE A 471 -7.03 -23.10 -25.41
CA PHE A 471 -6.17 -23.98 -26.21
C PHE A 471 -6.87 -25.30 -26.50
N SER A 472 -6.68 -25.79 -27.72
CA SER A 472 -7.01 -27.18 -28.06
C SER A 472 -6.12 -28.15 -27.28
N GLU A 473 -6.60 -29.39 -27.11
CA GLU A 473 -5.80 -30.47 -26.52
C GLU A 473 -4.48 -30.68 -27.28
N HIS A 474 -4.53 -30.56 -28.62
CA HIS A 474 -3.36 -30.63 -29.47
C HIS A 474 -2.31 -29.55 -29.13
N GLU A 475 -2.72 -28.28 -29.01
CA GLU A 475 -1.81 -27.18 -28.69
C GLU A 475 -1.20 -27.33 -27.29
N ILE A 476 -2.00 -27.77 -26.30
CA ILE A 476 -1.48 -28.02 -24.93
C ILE A 476 -0.39 -29.09 -24.96
N ASN A 477 -0.63 -30.19 -25.68
CA ASN A 477 0.35 -31.27 -25.81
C ASN A 477 1.65 -30.76 -26.45
N VAL A 478 1.53 -29.95 -27.51
CA VAL A 478 2.68 -29.30 -28.17
C VAL A 478 3.45 -28.40 -27.19
N LEU A 479 2.75 -27.54 -26.44
CA LEU A 479 3.39 -26.62 -25.48
C LEU A 479 4.15 -27.36 -24.38
N ILE A 480 3.59 -28.46 -23.85
CA ILE A 480 4.25 -29.31 -22.85
C ILE A 480 5.52 -29.93 -23.43
N LEU A 481 5.45 -30.47 -24.65
CA LEU A 481 6.61 -31.07 -25.32
C LEU A 481 7.70 -30.04 -25.60
N LEU A 482 7.35 -28.86 -26.13
CA LEU A 482 8.30 -27.77 -26.35
C LEU A 482 9.00 -27.34 -25.06
N ARG A 483 8.25 -27.19 -23.96
CA ARG A 483 8.82 -26.86 -22.64
C ARG A 483 9.80 -27.94 -22.15
N ASN A 484 9.46 -29.21 -22.33
CA ASN A 484 10.33 -30.31 -21.90
C ASN A 484 11.63 -30.35 -22.72
N GLU A 485 11.56 -30.20 -24.05
CA GLU A 485 12.75 -30.11 -24.89
C GLU A 485 13.59 -28.86 -24.60
N TYR A 486 12.94 -27.73 -24.29
CA TYR A 486 13.62 -26.52 -23.86
C TYR A 486 14.48 -26.76 -22.62
N LEU A 487 13.95 -27.46 -21.60
CA LEU A 487 14.71 -27.79 -20.39
C LEU A 487 15.92 -28.71 -20.69
N ARG A 488 15.78 -29.68 -21.61
CA ARG A 488 16.89 -30.55 -22.01
C ARG A 488 18.01 -29.77 -22.68
N LEU A 489 17.68 -28.88 -23.62
CA LEU A 489 18.67 -28.04 -24.30
C LEU A 489 19.36 -27.06 -23.33
N LEU A 490 18.65 -26.50 -22.36
CA LEU A 490 19.28 -25.68 -21.31
C LEU A 490 20.28 -26.48 -20.47
N GLY A 491 20.01 -27.78 -20.27
CA GLY A 491 20.93 -28.70 -19.61
C GLY A 491 22.27 -28.82 -20.33
N GLU A 492 22.24 -28.83 -21.67
CA GLU A 492 23.44 -28.89 -22.51
C GLU A 492 24.30 -27.63 -22.44
N LEU A 493 23.71 -26.46 -22.14
CA LEU A 493 24.46 -25.20 -21.91
C LEU A 493 25.20 -25.19 -20.57
N GLY A 494 24.87 -26.10 -19.66
CA GLY A 494 25.49 -26.23 -18.35
C GLY A 494 24.65 -25.69 -17.20
N PHE A 495 24.97 -26.17 -16.00
CA PHE A 495 24.17 -25.98 -14.80
C PHE A 495 23.91 -24.53 -14.41
N GLU A 496 24.93 -23.67 -14.42
CA GLU A 496 24.78 -22.26 -14.02
C GLU A 496 23.84 -21.48 -14.94
N HIS A 497 23.86 -21.81 -16.24
CA HIS A 497 22.95 -21.17 -17.20
C HIS A 497 21.51 -21.63 -16.97
N LEU A 498 21.29 -22.95 -16.85
CA LEU A 498 19.98 -23.52 -16.54
C LEU A 498 19.42 -22.96 -15.23
N LYS A 499 20.23 -22.91 -14.17
CA LYS A 499 19.85 -22.36 -12.87
C LYS A 499 19.43 -20.90 -12.98
N LYS A 500 20.19 -20.08 -13.71
CA LYS A 500 19.85 -18.68 -13.97
C LYS A 500 18.49 -18.55 -14.67
N VAL A 501 18.24 -19.33 -15.72
CA VAL A 501 16.97 -19.28 -16.47
C VAL A 501 15.79 -19.75 -15.61
N ILE A 502 15.95 -20.82 -14.81
CA ILE A 502 14.89 -21.28 -13.89
C ILE A 502 14.62 -20.26 -12.77
N SER A 503 15.63 -19.52 -12.32
CA SER A 503 15.48 -18.49 -11.29
C SER A 503 14.82 -17.20 -11.79
N ASP A 504 14.80 -16.99 -13.11
CA ASP A 504 14.22 -15.82 -13.74
C ASP A 504 12.71 -16.01 -13.92
N TYR A 505 11.94 -15.40 -13.01
CA TYR A 505 10.47 -15.39 -13.06
C TYR A 505 9.92 -14.84 -14.41
N GLY A 506 10.76 -14.16 -15.19
CA GLY A 506 10.43 -13.63 -16.51
C GLY A 506 10.42 -14.64 -17.65
N GLU A 507 10.80 -15.91 -17.48
CA GLU A 507 10.83 -16.89 -18.58
C GLU A 507 9.46 -17.57 -18.79
N PRO A 508 8.68 -17.19 -19.82
CA PRO A 508 7.27 -17.59 -19.92
C PRO A 508 7.07 -19.09 -20.14
N ILE A 509 8.09 -19.80 -20.66
CA ILE A 509 7.99 -21.25 -20.97
C ILE A 509 7.81 -22.09 -19.70
N PHE A 510 8.41 -21.68 -18.58
CA PHE A 510 8.38 -22.45 -17.32
C PHE A 510 7.28 -22.00 -16.36
N HIS A 511 6.92 -20.72 -16.34
CA HIS A 511 6.01 -20.14 -15.34
C HIS A 511 4.52 -20.26 -15.71
N ASN A 512 4.13 -21.38 -16.31
CA ASN A 512 2.77 -21.68 -16.77
C ASN A 512 2.12 -22.80 -15.96
N ASP A 513 0.78 -22.82 -15.92
CA ASP A 513 -0.02 -23.85 -15.25
C ASP A 513 -0.15 -25.15 -16.05
N LEU A 514 0.78 -25.43 -16.98
CA LEU A 514 0.75 -26.61 -17.86
C LEU A 514 0.80 -27.93 -17.07
N ASP A 515 1.49 -28.00 -15.93
CA ASP A 515 1.53 -29.23 -15.11
C ASP A 515 0.21 -29.52 -14.39
N THR A 516 -0.59 -28.49 -14.10
CA THR A 516 -1.95 -28.69 -13.58
C THR A 516 -2.82 -29.41 -14.61
N VAL A 517 -2.66 -29.07 -15.89
CA VAL A 517 -3.36 -29.74 -17.01
C VAL A 517 -2.86 -31.16 -17.19
N PHE A 518 -1.54 -31.36 -17.06
CA PHE A 518 -0.91 -32.67 -17.11
C PHE A 518 -1.50 -33.62 -16.05
N GLN A 519 -1.80 -33.13 -14.84
CA GLN A 519 -2.41 -33.95 -13.78
C GLN A 519 -3.89 -34.28 -14.04
N GLN A 520 -4.60 -33.41 -14.77
CA GLN A 520 -6.03 -33.56 -15.05
C GLN A 520 -6.33 -34.36 -16.32
N ARG A 521 -5.35 -34.54 -17.21
CA ARG A 521 -5.53 -35.15 -18.54
C ARG A 521 -4.45 -36.18 -18.82
N GLN A 522 -4.77 -37.22 -19.59
CA GLN A 522 -3.75 -38.15 -20.08
C GLN A 522 -2.99 -37.49 -21.24
N VAL A 523 -1.85 -36.86 -20.93
CA VAL A 523 -0.95 -36.26 -21.92
C VAL A 523 0.19 -37.24 -22.24
N PRO A 524 0.54 -37.48 -23.52
CA PRO A 524 1.66 -38.34 -23.91
C PRO A 524 3.02 -37.63 -23.74
N ALA A 525 3.28 -37.08 -22.56
CA ALA A 525 4.53 -36.40 -22.21
C ALA A 525 4.94 -36.77 -20.78
N GLN A 526 6.15 -36.38 -20.36
CA GLN A 526 6.59 -36.54 -18.97
C GLN A 526 6.38 -35.24 -18.18
N PRO A 527 6.12 -35.30 -16.86
CA PRO A 527 6.11 -34.13 -15.98
C PRO A 527 7.45 -33.39 -16.02
N LEU A 528 7.43 -32.06 -15.86
CA LEU A 528 8.64 -31.23 -15.89
C LEU A 528 9.68 -31.66 -14.84
N SER A 529 9.23 -32.09 -13.66
CA SER A 529 10.08 -32.63 -12.59
C SER A 529 10.83 -33.91 -13.00
N THR A 530 10.25 -34.73 -13.88
CA THR A 530 10.91 -35.93 -14.41
C THR A 530 12.03 -35.53 -15.37
N ILE A 531 11.77 -34.57 -16.25
CA ILE A 531 12.79 -34.04 -17.16
C ILE A 531 13.96 -33.41 -16.39
N LEU A 532 13.67 -32.65 -15.33
CA LEU A 532 14.73 -32.08 -14.47
C LEU A 532 15.62 -33.18 -13.87
N ARG A 533 15.04 -34.34 -13.50
CA ARG A 533 15.79 -35.50 -13.00
C ARG A 533 16.64 -36.20 -14.05
N GLU A 534 16.23 -36.15 -15.32
CA GLU A 534 17.02 -36.65 -16.45
C GLU A 534 18.22 -35.74 -16.74
N VAL A 535 17.99 -34.42 -16.69
CA VAL A 535 18.97 -33.40 -17.10
C VAL A 535 20.03 -33.13 -16.03
N LEU A 536 19.66 -33.18 -14.75
CA LEU A 536 20.54 -32.80 -13.65
C LEU A 536 20.90 -33.99 -12.76
N ASN A 537 22.17 -34.04 -12.33
CA ASN A 537 22.60 -34.98 -11.31
C ASN A 537 22.00 -34.63 -9.92
N LYS A 538 22.17 -35.53 -8.94
CA LYS A 538 21.59 -35.37 -7.59
C LYS A 538 22.04 -34.06 -6.91
N GLY A 539 23.33 -33.73 -6.92
CA GLY A 539 23.86 -32.52 -6.28
C GLY A 539 23.34 -31.23 -6.92
N GLN A 540 23.30 -31.18 -8.26
CA GLN A 540 22.76 -30.04 -9.01
C GLN A 540 21.28 -29.80 -8.72
N LYS A 541 20.47 -30.86 -8.60
CA LYS A 541 19.05 -30.73 -8.22
C LYS A 541 18.89 -30.13 -6.84
N VAL A 542 19.67 -30.62 -5.86
CA VAL A 542 19.65 -30.09 -4.49
C VAL A 542 20.04 -28.60 -4.49
N ALA A 543 21.05 -28.21 -5.29
CA ALA A 543 21.44 -26.82 -5.44
C ALA A 543 20.34 -25.93 -6.05
N ILE A 544 19.51 -26.42 -6.98
CA ILE A 544 18.33 -25.68 -7.48
C ILE A 544 17.37 -25.32 -6.34
N TYR A 545 17.01 -26.29 -5.50
CA TYR A 545 16.05 -26.07 -4.41
C TYR A 545 16.63 -25.26 -3.25
N ARG A 546 17.93 -25.38 -3.00
CA ARG A 546 18.64 -24.61 -1.97
C ARG A 546 18.84 -23.15 -2.37
N ASP A 547 19.22 -22.90 -3.62
CA ASP A 547 19.73 -21.60 -4.04
C ASP A 547 18.67 -20.72 -4.72
N ILE A 548 17.55 -21.29 -5.17
CA ILE A 548 16.43 -20.56 -5.78
C ILE A 548 15.27 -20.50 -4.78
N SER A 549 14.76 -19.31 -4.53
CA SER A 549 13.58 -19.14 -3.67
C SER A 549 12.38 -19.93 -4.22
N GLU A 550 11.58 -20.52 -3.33
CA GLU A 550 10.39 -21.27 -3.75
C GLU A 550 9.39 -20.41 -4.57
N PHE A 551 9.33 -19.10 -4.30
CA PHE A 551 8.50 -18.17 -5.06
C PHE A 551 8.94 -18.09 -6.52
N SER A 552 10.25 -18.09 -6.77
CA SER A 552 10.84 -18.07 -8.11
C SER A 552 10.85 -19.43 -8.81
N LEU A 553 10.55 -20.54 -8.12
CA LEU A 553 10.54 -21.86 -8.77
C LEU A 553 9.28 -22.06 -9.62
N PRO A 554 9.41 -22.54 -10.87
CA PRO A 554 8.28 -22.97 -11.69
C PRO A 554 7.38 -23.95 -10.95
N LYS A 555 6.04 -23.81 -11.09
CA LYS A 555 5.08 -24.66 -10.35
C LYS A 555 5.32 -26.16 -10.55
N GLY A 556 5.62 -26.59 -11.77
CA GLY A 556 5.95 -27.98 -12.10
C GLY A 556 7.23 -28.52 -11.48
N LEU A 557 8.09 -27.64 -10.95
CA LEU A 557 9.32 -28.01 -10.27
C LEU A 557 9.22 -27.91 -8.75
N LYS A 558 8.15 -27.29 -8.20
CA LYS A 558 7.97 -27.21 -6.74
C LYS A 558 7.86 -28.60 -6.13
N ILE A 559 8.48 -28.78 -4.98
CA ILE A 559 8.39 -30.05 -4.25
C ILE A 559 6.97 -30.18 -3.73
N HIS A 560 6.25 -31.19 -4.22
CA HIS A 560 4.91 -31.50 -3.74
C HIS A 560 4.98 -31.95 -2.29
N ASN A 561 4.02 -31.49 -1.47
CA ASN A 561 3.95 -31.87 -0.08
C ASN A 561 3.31 -33.28 0.04
N PRO A 562 4.08 -34.33 0.37
CA PRO A 562 3.56 -35.70 0.38
C PRO A 562 2.47 -35.91 1.46
N PHE A 563 2.50 -35.12 2.54
CA PHE A 563 1.51 -35.20 3.61
C PHE A 563 0.13 -34.74 3.15
N ILE A 564 0.05 -33.69 2.31
CA ILE A 564 -1.22 -33.21 1.76
C ILE A 564 -1.84 -34.28 0.87
N SER A 565 -1.04 -34.88 -0.01
CA SER A 565 -1.54 -35.92 -0.92
C SER A 565 -2.07 -37.16 -0.17
N ARG A 566 -1.36 -37.62 0.86
CA ARG A 566 -1.84 -38.74 1.70
C ARG A 566 -3.06 -38.36 2.51
N TYR A 567 -3.14 -37.13 3.03
CA TYR A 567 -4.30 -36.66 3.79
C TYR A 567 -5.57 -36.54 2.93
N GLU A 568 -5.45 -36.06 1.70
CA GLU A 568 -6.60 -35.95 0.78
C GLU A 568 -7.05 -37.33 0.25
N GLY A 569 -6.13 -38.28 0.07
CA GLY A 569 -6.43 -39.63 -0.41
C GLY A 569 -6.92 -40.59 0.68
N ASN A 570 -6.11 -40.78 1.73
CA ASN A 570 -6.38 -41.69 2.84
C ASN A 570 -5.70 -41.20 4.14
N PRO A 571 -6.37 -40.36 4.95
CA PRO A 571 -5.80 -39.77 6.17
C PRO A 571 -5.25 -40.80 7.17
N SER A 572 -5.77 -42.03 7.15
CA SER A 572 -5.33 -43.11 8.05
C SER A 572 -3.89 -43.59 7.79
N GLU A 573 -3.31 -43.27 6.63
CA GLU A 573 -1.92 -43.58 6.29
C GLU A 573 -0.91 -42.60 6.91
N ILE A 574 -1.38 -41.53 7.55
CA ILE A 574 -0.52 -40.60 8.28
C ILE A 574 -0.38 -41.12 9.71
N THR A 575 0.55 -42.05 9.90
CA THR A 575 1.00 -42.54 11.22
C THR A 575 2.34 -41.89 11.62
N ALA A 576 2.75 -42.03 12.88
CA ALA A 576 4.04 -41.51 13.33
C ALA A 576 5.21 -42.14 12.54
N GLU A 577 5.18 -43.45 12.31
CA GLU A 577 6.18 -44.16 11.52
C GLU A 577 6.18 -43.71 10.06
N ALA A 578 5.00 -43.51 9.47
CA ALA A 578 4.88 -43.04 8.10
C ALA A 578 5.43 -41.61 7.92
N ILE A 579 5.24 -40.74 8.91
CA ILE A 579 5.81 -39.38 8.89
C ILE A 579 7.34 -39.42 8.92
N ASP A 580 7.91 -40.22 9.81
CA ASP A 580 9.36 -40.37 9.91
C ASP A 580 9.95 -41.03 8.64
N GLU A 581 9.29 -42.05 8.09
CA GLU A 581 9.68 -42.68 6.83
C GLU A 581 9.69 -41.67 5.67
N ILE A 582 8.63 -40.87 5.52
CA ILE A 582 8.55 -39.82 4.49
C ILE A 582 9.68 -38.81 4.65
N PHE A 583 9.95 -38.34 5.87
CA PHE A 583 11.04 -37.40 6.09
C PHE A 583 12.40 -38.01 5.79
N SER A 584 12.66 -39.25 6.18
CA SER A 584 13.91 -39.94 5.82
C SER A 584 14.05 -40.14 4.31
N GLN A 585 12.95 -40.45 3.60
CA GLN A 585 12.95 -40.55 2.14
C GLN A 585 13.27 -39.20 1.48
N LEU A 586 12.66 -38.10 1.97
CA LEU A 586 12.94 -36.75 1.47
C LEU A 586 14.38 -36.32 1.77
N GLU A 587 14.88 -36.61 2.97
CA GLU A 587 16.27 -36.33 3.31
C GLU A 587 17.24 -37.07 2.39
N GLU A 588 16.97 -38.34 2.14
CA GLU A 588 17.82 -39.16 1.29
C GLU A 588 17.71 -38.75 -0.18
N GLU A 589 16.52 -38.44 -0.68
CA GLU A 589 16.32 -37.97 -2.06
C GLU A 589 17.04 -36.64 -2.31
N PHE A 590 17.00 -35.72 -1.35
CA PHE A 590 17.56 -34.37 -1.45
C PHE A 590 18.86 -34.18 -0.64
N ARG A 591 19.59 -35.27 -0.38
CA ARG A 591 20.96 -35.24 0.14
C ARG A 591 21.95 -34.87 -0.95
N ASP A 592 22.69 -33.80 -0.73
CA ASP A 592 23.82 -33.44 -1.57
C ASP A 592 24.90 -34.53 -1.45
N PRO A 593 25.28 -35.21 -2.55
CA PRO A 593 26.27 -36.27 -2.51
C PRO A 593 27.69 -35.77 -2.22
N GLU A 594 27.99 -34.49 -2.45
CA GLU A 594 29.32 -33.92 -2.23
C GLU A 594 29.50 -33.45 -0.78
N THR A 595 28.49 -32.79 -0.23
CA THR A 595 28.56 -32.25 1.15
C THR A 595 27.97 -33.20 2.20
N GLY A 596 27.15 -34.17 1.79
CA GLY A 596 26.41 -35.07 2.67
C GLY A 596 25.23 -34.41 3.37
N ILE A 597 25.00 -33.11 3.16
CA ILE A 597 23.96 -32.32 3.83
C ILE A 597 22.65 -32.45 3.04
N SER A 598 21.54 -32.66 3.76
CA SER A 598 20.19 -32.69 3.19
C SER A 598 19.63 -31.28 3.06
N PHE A 599 18.96 -30.98 1.94
CA PHE A 599 18.13 -29.76 1.83
C PHE A 599 16.94 -29.78 2.80
N PHE A 600 16.39 -30.97 3.10
CA PHE A 600 15.32 -31.13 4.08
C PHE A 600 15.86 -31.16 5.51
N ASP A 601 16.37 -30.02 5.96
CA ASP A 601 16.68 -29.78 7.37
C ASP A 601 15.41 -29.55 8.22
N ALA A 602 15.57 -29.31 9.53
CA ALA A 602 14.45 -29.05 10.42
C ALA A 602 13.56 -27.88 9.94
N LYS A 603 14.15 -26.83 9.34
CA LYS A 603 13.38 -25.68 8.82
C LYS A 603 12.48 -26.10 7.67
N GLN A 604 13.02 -26.79 6.67
CA GLN A 604 12.24 -27.20 5.51
C GLN A 604 11.16 -28.24 5.87
N LYS A 605 11.44 -29.14 6.81
CA LYS A 605 10.43 -30.06 7.34
C LYS A 605 9.29 -29.31 8.05
N ILE A 606 9.61 -28.30 8.86
CA ILE A 606 8.59 -27.45 9.50
C ILE A 606 7.78 -26.68 8.44
N GLN A 607 8.41 -26.19 7.36
CA GLN A 607 7.68 -25.54 6.27
C GLN A 607 6.70 -26.49 5.56
N LEU A 608 7.05 -27.77 5.37
CA LEU A 608 6.11 -28.78 4.87
C LEU A 608 4.94 -28.99 5.85
N ILE A 609 5.20 -29.10 7.15
CA ILE A 609 4.16 -29.25 8.15
C ILE A 609 3.26 -28.01 8.20
N LYS A 610 3.84 -26.81 8.11
CA LYS A 610 3.09 -25.55 8.06
C LYS A 610 2.15 -25.52 6.86
N LYS A 611 2.63 -25.81 5.65
CA LYS A 611 1.78 -25.89 4.45
C LYS A 611 0.68 -26.93 4.58
N PHE A 612 0.96 -28.05 5.25
CA PHE A 612 -0.04 -29.04 5.57
C PHE A 612 -1.15 -28.45 6.45
N PHE A 613 -0.80 -27.71 7.52
CA PHE A 613 -1.78 -27.01 8.35
C PHE A 613 -2.49 -25.86 7.63
N ASP A 614 -1.81 -25.08 6.79
CA ASP A 614 -2.41 -24.01 6.01
C ASP A 614 -3.49 -24.57 5.06
N LYS A 615 -3.25 -25.74 4.46
CA LYS A 615 -4.18 -26.41 3.55
C LYS A 615 -5.33 -27.10 4.29
N CYS A 616 -5.02 -27.86 5.34
CA CYS A 616 -6.00 -28.71 6.03
C CYS A 616 -6.77 -27.97 7.12
N GLY A 617 -6.17 -26.91 7.69
CA GLY A 617 -6.73 -26.10 8.78
C GLY A 617 -7.75 -25.05 8.33
N GLN A 618 -8.01 -24.91 7.02
CA GLN A 618 -9.07 -24.05 6.48
C GLN A 618 -10.48 -24.57 6.80
N ASN A 619 -10.64 -25.88 6.97
CA ASN A 619 -11.93 -26.45 7.34
C ASN A 619 -12.23 -26.18 8.81
N GLU A 620 -13.52 -26.11 9.17
CA GLU A 620 -13.91 -26.15 10.58
C GLU A 620 -13.56 -27.54 11.13
N ILE A 621 -13.02 -27.58 12.35
CA ILE A 621 -12.61 -28.87 12.95
C ILE A 621 -13.82 -29.79 13.13
N ALA A 622 -15.03 -29.22 13.25
CA ALA A 622 -16.28 -29.96 13.29
C ALA A 622 -16.58 -30.77 12.03
N ASP A 623 -16.03 -30.39 10.89
CA ASP A 623 -16.23 -31.07 9.60
C ASP A 623 -15.16 -32.14 9.31
N LEU A 624 -14.15 -32.25 10.17
CA LEU A 624 -13.07 -33.23 10.00
C LEU A 624 -13.44 -34.59 10.58
N THR A 625 -13.05 -35.65 9.87
CA THR A 625 -13.15 -37.03 10.37
C THR A 625 -12.18 -37.28 11.52
N SER A 626 -12.46 -38.28 12.38
CA SER A 626 -11.54 -38.65 13.47
C SER A 626 -10.14 -39.01 12.98
N GLN A 627 -10.02 -39.62 11.80
CA GLN A 627 -8.73 -39.96 11.17
C GLN A 627 -7.95 -38.71 10.73
N GLN A 628 -8.65 -37.71 10.18
CA GLN A 628 -8.06 -36.42 9.81
C GLN A 628 -7.58 -35.64 11.03
N ILE A 629 -8.40 -35.58 12.09
CA ILE A 629 -8.02 -34.96 13.37
C ILE A 629 -6.79 -35.67 13.95
N HIS A 630 -6.77 -37.01 13.93
CA HIS A 630 -5.64 -37.81 14.38
C HIS A 630 -4.35 -37.50 13.61
N ALA A 631 -4.40 -37.45 12.28
CA ALA A 631 -3.26 -37.06 11.43
C ALA A 631 -2.73 -35.66 11.76
N MET A 632 -3.62 -34.69 12.00
CA MET A 632 -3.22 -33.33 12.41
C MET A 632 -2.50 -33.30 13.75
N PHE A 633 -2.93 -34.11 14.73
CA PHE A 633 -2.25 -34.22 16.02
C PHE A 633 -0.87 -34.88 15.92
N LEU A 634 -0.70 -35.90 15.08
CA LEU A 634 0.60 -36.51 14.83
C LEU A 634 1.57 -35.51 14.18
N MET A 635 1.10 -34.75 13.17
CA MET A 635 1.89 -33.68 12.54
C MET A 635 2.26 -32.57 13.52
N ARG A 636 1.37 -32.23 14.47
CA ARG A 636 1.65 -31.28 15.55
C ARG A 636 2.79 -31.78 16.44
N ASN A 637 2.69 -33.02 16.94
CA ASN A 637 3.71 -33.59 17.84
C ASN A 637 5.07 -33.66 17.13
N GLN A 638 5.07 -34.04 15.86
CA GLN A 638 6.28 -34.05 15.05
C GLN A 638 6.88 -32.66 14.85
N CYS A 639 6.04 -31.65 14.63
CA CYS A 639 6.50 -30.26 14.54
C CYS A 639 7.14 -29.79 15.86
N ILE A 640 6.56 -30.15 17.02
CA ILE A 640 7.13 -29.85 18.35
C ILE A 640 8.53 -30.48 18.48
N ARG A 641 8.68 -31.74 18.06
CA ARG A 641 9.99 -32.43 18.03
C ARG A 641 11.00 -31.67 17.17
N LEU A 642 10.64 -31.33 15.94
CA LEU A 642 11.53 -30.60 15.01
C LEU A 642 11.88 -29.19 15.49
N LEU A 643 10.97 -28.52 16.19
CA LEU A 643 11.22 -27.19 16.75
C LEU A 643 12.38 -27.21 17.77
N THR A 644 12.64 -28.33 18.46
CA THR A 644 13.79 -28.43 19.36
C THR A 644 15.14 -28.31 18.66
N GLU A 645 15.22 -28.77 17.40
CA GLU A 645 16.44 -28.70 16.60
C GLU A 645 16.74 -27.25 16.15
N LEU A 646 15.77 -26.35 16.29
CA LEU A 646 15.87 -24.94 15.89
C LEU A 646 16.03 -23.99 17.07
N ILE A 647 16.21 -24.45 18.31
CA ILE A 647 16.18 -23.55 19.47
C ILE A 647 17.24 -22.44 19.44
N ASP A 648 18.40 -22.71 18.86
CA ASP A 648 19.50 -21.74 18.70
C ASP A 648 19.36 -20.91 17.41
N ASP A 649 18.32 -21.16 16.61
CA ASP A 649 18.06 -20.45 15.37
C ASP A 649 17.31 -19.13 15.62
N LYS A 650 17.76 -18.05 15.00
CA LYS A 650 17.16 -16.72 15.14
C LYS A 650 15.69 -16.67 14.68
N GLU A 651 15.27 -17.57 13.80
CA GLU A 651 13.89 -17.65 13.30
C GLU A 651 12.98 -18.52 14.17
N PHE A 652 13.51 -19.21 15.19
CA PHE A 652 12.75 -20.11 16.05
C PHE A 652 11.45 -19.51 16.59
N ILE A 653 11.53 -18.29 17.11
CA ILE A 653 10.37 -17.55 17.64
C ILE A 653 9.33 -17.29 16.54
N ASN A 654 9.76 -17.03 15.30
CA ASN A 654 8.83 -16.82 14.18
C ASN A 654 8.12 -18.11 13.78
N TYR A 655 8.83 -19.25 13.82
CA TYR A 655 8.21 -20.56 13.62
C TYR A 655 7.19 -20.86 14.71
N LEU A 656 7.53 -20.65 15.98
CA LEU A 656 6.60 -20.83 17.09
C LEU A 656 5.36 -19.93 16.98
N LYS A 657 5.54 -18.64 16.69
CA LYS A 657 4.40 -17.72 16.45
C LYS A 657 3.50 -18.23 15.34
N SER A 658 4.08 -18.62 14.20
CA SER A 658 3.33 -19.14 13.04
C SER A 658 2.52 -20.40 13.39
N MET A 659 3.08 -21.30 14.20
CA MET A 659 2.42 -22.55 14.57
C MET A 659 1.43 -22.41 15.73
N SER A 660 1.58 -21.38 16.57
CA SER A 660 0.76 -21.15 17.77
C SER A 660 -0.73 -21.05 17.45
N PHE A 661 -1.09 -20.42 16.34
CA PHE A 661 -2.46 -20.30 15.86
C PHE A 661 -3.09 -21.67 15.58
N TYR A 662 -2.39 -22.51 14.83
CA TYR A 662 -2.86 -23.85 14.47
C TYR A 662 -2.98 -24.77 15.69
N PHE A 663 -2.02 -24.70 16.61
CA PHE A 663 -2.01 -25.57 17.78
C PHE A 663 -3.10 -25.17 18.77
N ARG A 664 -3.34 -23.87 18.95
CA ARG A 664 -4.47 -23.37 19.72
C ARG A 664 -5.79 -23.86 19.15
N LYS A 665 -6.01 -23.73 17.84
CA LYS A 665 -7.24 -24.18 17.17
C LYS A 665 -7.47 -25.69 17.42
N LEU A 666 -6.41 -26.50 17.28
CA LEU A 666 -6.47 -27.95 17.53
C LEU A 666 -6.73 -28.32 19.00
N ASP A 667 -6.09 -27.66 19.95
CA ASP A 667 -6.23 -27.98 21.37
C ASP A 667 -7.53 -27.42 21.98
N THR A 668 -8.05 -26.29 21.49
CA THR A 668 -9.42 -25.84 21.79
C THR A 668 -10.43 -26.88 21.30
N ALA A 669 -10.31 -27.34 20.04
CA ALA A 669 -11.16 -28.39 19.55
C ALA A 669 -11.01 -29.70 20.32
N ARG A 670 -9.79 -30.07 20.77
CA ARG A 670 -9.61 -31.22 21.67
C ARG A 670 -10.51 -31.10 22.90
N SER A 671 -10.50 -29.95 23.58
CA SER A 671 -11.34 -29.74 24.78
C SER A 671 -12.84 -29.86 24.51
N GLU A 672 -13.31 -29.43 23.33
CA GLU A 672 -14.71 -29.55 22.91
C GLU A 672 -15.08 -30.98 22.46
N PHE A 673 -14.13 -31.73 21.91
CA PHE A 673 -14.34 -33.07 21.34
C PHE A 673 -13.98 -34.23 22.28
N VAL A 674 -13.35 -33.98 23.43
CA VAL A 674 -13.11 -35.01 24.46
C VAL A 674 -14.43 -35.69 24.89
N GLY A 675 -15.58 -35.04 24.74
CA GLY A 675 -16.90 -35.66 24.93
C GLY A 675 -17.39 -36.61 23.82
N LYS A 676 -16.83 -36.57 22.60
CA LYS A 676 -17.23 -37.38 21.43
C LYS A 676 -16.17 -38.36 20.93
N ILE A 677 -14.88 -38.07 21.15
CA ILE A 677 -13.72 -38.84 20.63
C ILE A 677 -12.84 -39.36 21.79
N GLY A 678 -13.19 -39.04 23.05
CA GLY A 678 -12.35 -39.28 24.24
C GLY A 678 -11.96 -40.75 24.53
N GLU A 679 -12.63 -41.72 23.89
CA GLU A 679 -12.27 -43.14 24.00
C GLU A 679 -11.52 -43.71 22.77
N GLN A 680 -11.29 -42.91 21.72
CA GLN A 680 -10.71 -43.37 20.44
C GLN A 680 -9.45 -42.62 19.96
N LEU A 681 -9.01 -41.55 20.65
CA LEU A 681 -7.70 -40.98 20.35
C LEU A 681 -6.61 -41.93 20.87
N ASP A 682 -5.71 -42.34 19.97
CA ASP A 682 -4.55 -43.17 20.28
C ASP A 682 -3.81 -42.63 21.52
N PRO A 683 -3.48 -43.48 22.51
CA PRO A 683 -2.63 -43.14 23.65
C PRO A 683 -1.31 -42.44 23.30
N SER A 684 -0.81 -42.61 22.06
CA SER A 684 0.37 -41.92 21.53
C SER A 684 0.18 -40.41 21.36
N ILE A 685 -1.06 -39.90 21.26
CA ILE A 685 -1.37 -38.48 21.14
C ILE A 685 -1.35 -37.82 22.52
N LYS A 686 -0.16 -37.34 22.90
CA LYS A 686 0.06 -36.55 24.11
C LYS A 686 -0.56 -35.15 23.99
N SER A 687 -0.73 -34.46 25.12
CA SER A 687 -1.01 -33.02 25.09
C SER A 687 0.19 -32.27 24.53
N SER A 688 -0.05 -31.14 23.89
CA SER A 688 1.02 -30.21 23.48
C SER A 688 1.96 -29.89 24.65
N HIS A 689 1.40 -29.71 25.85
CA HIS A 689 2.16 -29.49 27.10
C HIS A 689 3.10 -30.65 27.44
N ALA A 690 2.58 -31.89 27.46
CA ALA A 690 3.41 -33.06 27.76
C ALA A 690 4.50 -33.29 26.69
N GLU A 691 4.22 -32.95 25.43
CA GLU A 691 5.23 -33.08 24.36
C GLU A 691 6.29 -31.98 24.44
N MET A 692 5.91 -30.75 24.77
CA MET A 692 6.84 -29.65 25.01
C MET A 692 7.74 -29.92 26.23
N GLU A 693 7.19 -30.38 27.36
CA GLU A 693 7.97 -30.75 28.56
C GLU A 693 8.94 -31.91 28.32
N LYS A 694 8.54 -32.87 27.47
CA LYS A 694 9.39 -34.01 27.10
C LYS A 694 10.59 -33.60 26.25
N HIS A 695 10.44 -32.56 25.43
CA HIS A 695 11.38 -32.23 24.36
C HIS A 695 12.19 -30.95 24.61
N PHE A 696 11.71 -30.02 25.43
CA PHE A 696 12.40 -28.78 25.78
C PHE A 696 12.90 -28.81 27.23
N SER A 697 14.11 -28.29 27.46
CA SER A 697 14.59 -28.07 28.83
C SER A 697 13.77 -26.99 29.53
N ARG A 698 13.79 -26.96 30.88
CA ARG A 698 13.10 -25.90 31.64
C ARG A 698 13.56 -24.49 31.23
N LYS A 699 14.86 -24.30 30.99
CA LYS A 699 15.41 -23.01 30.52
C LYS A 699 14.92 -22.64 29.12
N ALA A 700 14.76 -23.63 28.24
CA ALA A 700 14.21 -23.45 26.90
C ALA A 700 12.72 -23.08 26.95
N LEU A 701 11.95 -23.71 27.83
CA LEU A 701 10.55 -23.34 28.05
C LEU A 701 10.43 -21.92 28.62
N LEU A 702 11.34 -21.49 29.50
CA LEU A 702 11.42 -20.10 29.98
C LEU A 702 11.73 -19.12 28.84
N PHE A 703 12.61 -19.50 27.92
CA PHE A 703 12.94 -18.66 26.76
C PHE A 703 11.71 -18.46 25.86
N ILE A 704 11.00 -19.55 25.58
CA ILE A 704 9.75 -19.53 24.83
C ILE A 704 8.72 -18.65 25.56
N ASP A 705 8.52 -18.87 26.86
CA ASP A 705 7.60 -18.09 27.69
C ASP A 705 7.93 -16.60 27.66
N ASN A 706 9.19 -16.21 27.84
CA ASN A 706 9.64 -14.82 27.81
C ASN A 706 9.35 -14.12 26.48
N HIS A 707 9.49 -14.82 25.36
CA HIS A 707 9.39 -14.22 24.02
C HIS A 707 7.99 -14.27 23.42
N ILE A 708 7.16 -15.22 23.85
CA ILE A 708 5.80 -15.42 23.32
C ILE A 708 4.78 -15.74 24.43
N HIS A 709 4.90 -15.08 25.59
CA HIS A 709 4.02 -15.25 26.77
C HIS A 709 2.52 -15.17 26.45
N GLU A 710 2.12 -14.32 25.51
CA GLU A 710 0.71 -14.16 25.11
C GLU A 710 0.23 -15.20 24.08
N SER A 711 1.15 -16.02 23.56
CA SER A 711 0.83 -17.06 22.58
C SER A 711 0.37 -18.36 23.24
N TYR A 712 -0.11 -19.30 22.43
CA TYR A 712 -0.45 -20.66 22.86
C TYR A 712 0.69 -21.37 23.63
N PHE A 713 1.93 -21.00 23.34
CA PHE A 713 3.12 -21.58 23.96
C PHE A 713 3.57 -20.85 25.23
N GLY A 714 2.89 -19.78 25.66
CA GLY A 714 3.30 -18.91 26.77
C GLY A 714 2.71 -19.25 28.14
N GLN A 715 2.44 -20.53 28.43
CA GLN A 715 1.82 -20.95 29.69
C GLN A 715 2.40 -22.25 30.27
N PHE A 716 3.54 -22.73 29.76
CA PHE A 716 4.14 -23.99 30.25
C PHE A 716 4.73 -23.87 31.65
N ILE A 717 4.96 -22.65 32.13
CA ILE A 717 5.64 -22.41 33.40
C ILE A 717 4.68 -21.76 34.37
N THR A 718 4.26 -22.54 35.36
CA THR A 718 3.52 -22.01 36.49
C THR A 718 4.39 -20.98 37.20
N LEU A 719 3.92 -19.74 37.27
CA LEU A 719 4.60 -18.71 38.04
C LEU A 719 4.59 -19.11 39.52
N PRO A 720 5.74 -19.00 40.22
CA PRO A 720 5.81 -19.27 41.65
C PRO A 720 4.90 -18.33 42.42
N ASP A 721 4.31 -18.84 43.51
CA ASP A 721 3.70 -18.00 44.53
C ASP A 721 4.71 -16.99 45.06
N ASN A 722 4.21 -15.85 45.56
CA ASN A 722 5.06 -14.83 46.16
C ASN A 722 5.93 -15.44 47.28
N PRO A 723 7.26 -15.47 47.14
CA PRO A 723 8.16 -16.20 48.05
C PRO A 723 8.10 -15.67 49.47
N LEU A 724 7.73 -14.41 49.61
CA LEU A 724 7.77 -13.70 50.89
C LEU A 724 6.67 -14.17 51.82
N PHE A 725 5.54 -14.67 51.31
CA PHE A 725 4.45 -15.17 52.16
C PHE A 725 4.89 -16.31 53.07
N SER A 726 5.82 -17.16 52.61
CA SER A 726 6.40 -18.23 53.42
C SER A 726 7.34 -17.74 54.53
N LEU A 727 7.87 -16.52 54.39
CA LEU A 727 8.80 -15.91 55.33
C LEU A 727 8.09 -15.07 56.39
N ILE A 728 6.90 -14.52 56.10
CA ILE A 728 6.12 -13.69 57.02
C ILE A 728 5.80 -14.48 58.30
N ASN A 729 5.92 -13.83 59.46
CA ASN A 729 5.78 -14.41 60.81
C ASN A 729 6.89 -15.38 61.24
N THR A 730 7.98 -15.50 60.49
CA THR A 730 9.18 -16.23 60.96
C THR A 730 10.13 -15.28 61.68
N GLU A 731 10.88 -15.77 62.67
CA GLU A 731 11.98 -15.01 63.31
C GLU A 731 13.08 -14.61 62.32
N ASN A 732 13.02 -15.16 61.11
CA ASN A 732 13.97 -15.02 60.02
C ASN A 732 13.55 -14.00 58.96
N PHE A 733 12.53 -13.18 59.22
CA PHE A 733 12.09 -12.15 58.27
C PHE A 733 12.97 -10.90 58.38
N THR A 734 14.13 -10.91 57.71
CA THR A 734 15.08 -9.79 57.62
C THR A 734 15.28 -9.34 56.18
N LYS A 735 15.71 -8.09 55.97
CA LYS A 735 16.07 -7.50 54.67
C LYS A 735 16.92 -8.46 53.83
N GLU A 736 17.99 -9.01 54.39
CA GLU A 736 18.95 -9.85 53.65
C GLU A 736 18.29 -11.14 53.14
N LYS A 737 17.38 -11.72 53.93
CA LYS A 737 16.66 -12.94 53.56
C LYS A 737 15.57 -12.67 52.54
N ILE A 738 14.88 -11.54 52.63
CA ILE A 738 13.90 -11.08 51.63
C ILE A 738 14.59 -10.88 50.28
N VAL A 739 15.68 -10.10 50.27
CA VAL A 739 16.46 -9.83 49.05
C VAL A 739 16.99 -11.12 48.44
N LYS A 740 17.60 -12.00 49.26
CA LYS A 740 18.11 -13.29 48.78
C LYS A 740 17.02 -14.21 48.23
N ALA A 741 15.82 -14.20 48.81
CA ALA A 741 14.69 -15.00 48.31
C ALA A 741 14.21 -14.50 46.93
N LEU A 742 14.16 -13.18 46.74
CA LEU A 742 13.77 -12.56 45.47
C LEU A 742 14.84 -12.74 44.38
N GLU A 743 16.12 -12.58 44.73
CA GLU A 743 17.25 -12.87 43.83
C GLU A 743 17.28 -14.34 43.42
N LYS A 744 16.99 -15.24 44.36
CA LYS A 744 16.90 -16.68 44.07
C LYS A 744 15.77 -16.98 43.06
N ILE A 745 14.61 -16.33 43.18
CA ILE A 745 13.55 -16.50 42.17
C ILE A 745 13.93 -15.89 40.83
N GLN A 746 14.61 -14.75 40.82
CA GLN A 746 15.12 -14.19 39.58
C GLN A 746 16.10 -15.15 38.88
N GLU A 747 16.94 -15.85 39.65
CA GLU A 747 17.91 -16.82 39.14
C GLU A 747 17.26 -18.15 38.70
N ASP A 748 16.36 -18.71 39.53
CA ASP A 748 15.67 -19.98 39.28
C ASP A 748 14.77 -19.92 38.03
N TYR A 749 14.45 -18.71 37.54
CA TYR A 749 13.61 -18.43 36.37
C TYR A 749 14.36 -17.68 35.25
N ARG A 750 15.68 -17.90 35.14
CA ARG A 750 16.45 -17.49 33.95
C ARG A 750 16.29 -18.48 32.80
N ASP A 751 16.09 -17.93 31.61
CA ASP A 751 16.06 -18.69 30.37
C ASP A 751 17.47 -19.06 29.85
N ILE A 752 17.54 -19.63 28.65
CA ILE A 752 18.82 -20.02 28.01
C ILE A 752 19.70 -18.82 27.65
N GLU A 753 19.14 -17.61 27.49
CA GLU A 753 19.89 -16.38 27.26
C GLU A 753 20.29 -15.68 28.58
N GLY A 754 19.91 -16.26 29.71
CA GLY A 754 20.14 -15.68 31.03
C GLY A 754 19.16 -14.55 31.36
N GLN A 755 18.12 -14.32 30.56
CA GLN A 755 17.07 -13.35 30.88
C GLN A 755 16.11 -13.95 31.91
N SER A 756 15.84 -13.20 32.99
CA SER A 756 14.89 -13.63 34.01
C SER A 756 13.46 -13.34 33.58
N ARG A 757 12.56 -14.31 33.78
CA ARG A 757 11.11 -14.10 33.63
C ARG A 757 10.56 -13.01 34.56
N PHE A 758 11.20 -12.85 35.72
CA PHE A 758 10.87 -11.82 36.71
C PHE A 758 11.69 -10.56 36.47
N THR A 759 10.98 -9.49 36.13
CA THR A 759 11.53 -8.15 36.02
C THR A 759 11.70 -7.52 37.40
N LEU A 760 12.44 -6.40 37.48
CA LEU A 760 12.55 -5.64 38.72
C LEU A 760 11.18 -5.18 39.25
N TRP A 761 10.25 -4.83 38.35
CA TRP A 761 8.88 -4.48 38.70
C TRP A 761 8.15 -5.62 39.43
N ASP A 762 8.33 -6.86 38.97
CA ASP A 762 7.69 -8.03 39.60
C ASP A 762 8.24 -8.28 41.01
N LEU A 763 9.56 -8.15 41.20
CA LEU A 763 10.19 -8.29 42.53
C LEU A 763 9.69 -7.23 43.51
N VAL A 764 9.54 -6.00 43.03
CA VAL A 764 9.02 -4.86 43.78
C VAL A 764 7.55 -5.08 44.15
N ASN A 765 6.74 -5.63 43.24
CA ASN A 765 5.35 -5.97 43.51
C ASN A 765 5.22 -7.10 44.53
N PHE A 766 6.11 -8.10 44.53
CA PHE A 766 6.10 -9.13 45.57
C PHE A 766 6.29 -8.53 46.97
N ILE A 767 7.14 -7.52 47.11
CA ILE A 767 7.33 -6.79 48.37
C ILE A 767 6.08 -5.98 48.72
N ASP A 768 5.47 -5.30 47.74
CA ASP A 768 4.26 -4.50 47.96
C ASP A 768 3.06 -5.34 48.39
N GLU A 769 2.87 -6.50 47.74
CA GLU A 769 1.88 -7.48 48.13
C GLU A 769 2.13 -8.01 49.54
N ALA A 770 3.35 -8.43 49.86
CA ALA A 770 3.72 -8.89 51.20
C ALA A 770 3.45 -7.82 52.27
N SER A 771 3.70 -6.55 51.95
CA SER A 771 3.43 -5.42 52.86
C SER A 771 1.96 -5.31 53.24
N LYS A 772 1.02 -5.55 52.30
CA LYS A 772 -0.43 -5.53 52.56
C LYS A 772 -0.86 -6.54 53.64
N TRP A 773 -0.15 -7.65 53.78
CA TRP A 773 -0.45 -8.71 54.75
C TRP A 773 0.31 -8.55 56.08
N SER A 774 1.32 -7.68 56.13
CA SER A 774 2.10 -7.43 57.34
C SER A 774 1.37 -6.48 58.31
N LYS A 775 1.25 -6.88 59.58
CA LYS A 775 0.59 -6.09 60.63
C LYS A 775 1.55 -5.52 61.67
N ASP A 776 2.71 -6.14 61.87
CA ASP A 776 3.69 -5.68 62.84
C ASP A 776 4.70 -4.71 62.22
N THR A 777 5.15 -3.75 63.02
CA THR A 777 6.04 -2.66 62.58
C THR A 777 7.42 -3.17 62.16
N LYS A 778 7.91 -4.26 62.75
CA LYS A 778 9.24 -4.82 62.45
C LYS A 778 9.27 -5.41 61.05
N THR A 779 8.30 -6.24 60.69
CA THR A 779 8.16 -6.83 59.35
C THR A 779 8.03 -5.75 58.27
N ARG A 780 7.26 -4.69 58.52
CA ARG A 780 7.15 -3.55 57.58
C ARG A 780 8.47 -2.83 57.39
N GLU A 781 9.25 -2.64 58.46
CA GLU A 781 10.56 -2.00 58.36
C GLU A 781 11.53 -2.84 57.52
N GLU A 782 11.55 -4.16 57.72
CA GLU A 782 12.38 -5.08 56.93
C GLU A 782 11.95 -5.11 55.44
N LEU A 783 10.65 -5.02 55.14
CA LEU A 783 10.15 -4.91 53.76
C LEU A 783 10.56 -3.59 53.10
N LYS A 784 10.46 -2.46 53.82
CA LYS A 784 10.93 -1.16 53.33
C LYS A 784 12.43 -1.19 53.02
N ASN A 785 13.21 -1.74 53.93
CA ASN A 785 14.66 -1.87 53.76
C ASN A 785 15.00 -2.79 52.58
N ALA A 786 14.30 -3.90 52.41
CA ALA A 786 14.46 -4.79 51.25
C ALA A 786 14.07 -4.12 49.93
N TYR A 787 12.95 -3.39 49.91
CA TYR A 787 12.46 -2.61 48.77
C TYR A 787 13.53 -1.63 48.28
N LEU A 788 14.05 -0.80 49.18
CA LEU A 788 15.09 0.19 48.88
C LEU A 788 16.40 -0.46 48.45
N THR A 789 16.76 -1.60 49.05
CA THR A 789 17.96 -2.34 48.70
C THR A 789 17.86 -2.90 47.28
N ILE A 790 16.74 -3.54 46.92
CA ILE A 790 16.54 -4.10 45.57
C ILE A 790 16.55 -2.99 44.54
N LEU A 791 15.80 -1.91 44.74
CA LEU A 791 15.82 -0.77 43.82
C LEU A 791 17.21 -0.16 43.69
N SER A 792 17.98 -0.08 44.78
CA SER A 792 19.32 0.50 44.75
C SER A 792 20.37 -0.36 44.04
N LYS A 793 20.20 -1.70 44.06
CA LYS A 793 21.09 -2.63 43.33
C LYS A 793 20.97 -2.50 41.81
N HIS A 794 19.85 -1.96 41.32
CA HIS A 794 19.64 -1.77 39.89
C HIS A 794 19.80 -0.31 39.50
N GLU A 795 20.54 -0.08 38.42
CA GLU A 795 20.84 1.27 37.95
C GLU A 795 19.57 2.07 37.59
N GLU A 796 18.59 1.41 36.97
CA GLU A 796 17.29 1.99 36.63
C GLU A 796 16.19 1.72 37.67
N GLY A 797 16.56 1.33 38.90
CA GLY A 797 15.58 0.99 39.94
C GLY A 797 14.60 2.11 40.23
N TYR A 798 15.03 3.37 40.10
CA TYR A 798 14.16 4.53 40.28
C TYR A 798 12.90 4.54 39.39
N LYS A 799 12.94 3.91 38.20
CA LYS A 799 11.77 3.81 37.30
C LYS A 799 10.68 2.87 37.82
N ASN A 800 11.03 1.97 38.74
CA ASN A 800 10.15 0.92 39.25
C ASN A 800 9.51 1.29 40.60
N ILE A 801 9.67 2.54 41.06
CA ILE A 801 8.99 3.00 42.28
C ILE A 801 7.51 3.22 41.98
N ASN A 802 6.65 2.36 42.53
CA ASN A 802 5.21 2.54 42.47
C ASN A 802 4.76 3.59 43.50
N PHE A 803 4.43 4.82 43.08
CA PHE A 803 4.00 5.90 43.98
C PHE A 803 2.72 5.61 44.76
N HIS A 804 1.94 4.62 44.35
CA HIS A 804 0.74 4.18 45.03
C HIS A 804 0.90 2.84 45.77
N GLY A 805 2.09 2.22 45.70
CA GLY A 805 2.41 0.99 46.40
C GLY A 805 2.40 1.21 47.92
N ARG A 806 1.82 0.26 48.66
CA ARG A 806 1.80 0.27 50.12
C ARG A 806 3.18 0.47 50.73
N THR A 807 4.22 -0.19 50.20
CA THR A 807 5.59 -0.08 50.72
C THR A 807 6.16 1.31 50.46
N THR A 808 5.92 1.90 49.28
CA THR A 808 6.30 3.29 48.98
C THR A 808 5.60 4.27 49.91
N LEU A 809 4.30 4.09 50.15
CA LEU A 809 3.54 4.91 51.10
C LEU A 809 4.10 4.78 52.52
N ASP A 810 4.39 3.57 52.98
CA ASP A 810 4.97 3.35 54.31
C ASP A 810 6.39 3.97 54.42
N ILE A 811 7.15 4.10 53.31
CA ILE A 811 8.42 4.84 53.25
C ILE A 811 8.15 6.34 53.36
N ILE A 812 7.23 6.88 52.55
CA ILE A 812 6.87 8.30 52.52
C ILE A 812 6.31 8.76 53.86
N ASP A 813 5.35 8.05 54.44
CA ASP A 813 4.77 8.33 55.77
C ASP A 813 5.85 8.38 56.86
N SER A 814 6.93 7.61 56.65
CA SER A 814 8.10 7.62 57.50
C SER A 814 8.92 8.92 57.34
N LEU A 815 9.01 9.48 56.13
CA LEU A 815 9.77 10.71 55.85
C LEU A 815 9.04 11.97 56.33
N ILE A 816 7.73 12.08 56.06
CA ILE A 816 6.94 13.31 56.28
C ILE A 816 5.93 13.21 57.43
N GLY A 817 5.83 12.05 58.08
CA GLY A 817 4.88 11.80 59.17
C GLY A 817 3.45 11.53 58.70
N HIS A 818 2.75 10.62 59.38
CA HIS A 818 1.35 10.31 59.08
C HIS A 818 0.47 11.54 59.37
N ASN A 819 -0.32 11.98 58.39
CA ASN A 819 -1.17 13.18 58.46
C ASN A 819 -0.44 14.53 58.69
N LEU A 820 0.84 14.68 58.31
CA LEU A 820 1.58 15.95 58.47
C LEU A 820 1.64 16.46 59.93
N SER A 821 1.49 15.55 60.91
CA SER A 821 1.38 15.89 62.34
C SER A 821 2.71 15.92 63.09
N ILE A 822 3.80 15.52 62.43
CA ILE A 822 5.16 15.46 62.97
C ILE A 822 5.98 16.50 62.21
N GLU A 823 6.75 17.32 62.93
CA GLU A 823 7.60 18.33 62.30
C GLU A 823 8.72 17.63 61.50
N THR A 824 8.77 17.90 60.20
CA THR A 824 9.75 17.31 59.28
C THR A 824 11.10 18.01 59.45
N TYR A 825 12.18 17.27 59.71
CA TYR A 825 13.54 17.83 59.74
C TYR A 825 14.48 17.08 58.80
N GLU A 826 15.38 17.83 58.20
CA GLU A 826 16.31 17.37 57.17
C GLU A 826 17.16 16.15 57.59
N GLN A 827 17.69 16.15 58.82
CA GLN A 827 18.53 15.06 59.34
C GLN A 827 17.79 13.72 59.40
N LEU A 828 16.48 13.75 59.70
CA LEU A 828 15.66 12.54 59.78
C LEU A 828 15.42 11.94 58.40
N ILE A 829 15.13 12.77 57.40
CA ILE A 829 14.92 12.31 56.01
C ILE A 829 16.24 11.76 55.45
N LEU A 830 17.35 12.45 55.65
CA LEU A 830 18.67 11.97 55.22
C LEU A 830 19.02 10.62 55.86
N ALA A 831 18.80 10.46 57.17
CA ALA A 831 19.06 9.21 57.87
C ALA A 831 18.23 8.03 57.32
N ARG A 832 16.96 8.28 56.94
CA ARG A 832 16.07 7.26 56.37
C ARG A 832 16.41 6.93 54.92
N LEU A 833 16.75 7.93 54.10
CA LEU A 833 17.15 7.73 52.71
C LEU A 833 18.53 7.08 52.56
N ASN A 834 19.40 7.15 53.58
CA ASN A 834 20.68 6.45 53.60
C ASN A 834 20.56 4.91 53.57
N THR A 835 19.37 4.35 53.72
CA THR A 835 19.11 2.92 53.51
C THR A 835 19.08 2.51 52.03
N ALA A 836 18.93 3.49 51.12
CA ALA A 836 19.14 3.32 49.69
C ALA A 836 20.57 3.75 49.34
N ASP A 837 21.22 3.05 48.40
CA ASP A 837 22.57 3.41 47.94
C ASP A 837 22.52 4.24 46.63
N ASN A 838 21.46 4.08 45.83
CA ASN A 838 21.32 4.75 44.55
C ASN A 838 20.70 6.15 44.70
N LEU A 839 21.42 7.20 44.26
CA LEU A 839 20.95 8.59 44.31
C LEU A 839 19.60 8.78 43.60
N LEU A 840 19.41 8.22 42.40
CA LEU A 840 18.18 8.43 41.61
C LEU A 840 16.95 7.83 42.30
N VAL A 841 17.13 6.72 43.05
CA VAL A 841 16.09 6.12 43.90
C VAL A 841 15.73 7.09 45.03
N LYS A 842 16.73 7.67 45.71
CA LYS A 842 16.50 8.66 46.79
C LYS A 842 15.75 9.89 46.29
N LEU A 843 16.17 10.43 45.13
CA LEU A 843 15.52 11.59 44.53
C LEU A 843 14.06 11.27 44.17
N THR A 844 13.81 10.13 43.53
CA THR A 844 12.45 9.72 43.16
C THR A 844 11.54 9.49 44.38
N ILE A 845 12.08 9.02 45.51
CA ILE A 845 11.31 8.92 46.76
C ILE A 845 10.97 10.31 47.32
N LEU A 846 11.88 11.28 47.22
CA LEU A 846 11.60 12.67 47.60
C LEU A 846 10.51 13.29 46.73
N ASP A 847 10.48 12.96 45.45
CA ASP A 847 9.40 13.40 44.56
C ASP A 847 8.07 12.75 44.90
N ALA A 848 8.08 11.46 45.22
CA ALA A 848 6.89 10.76 45.70
C ALA A 848 6.37 11.38 47.01
N ALA A 849 7.28 11.74 47.92
CA ALA A 849 6.95 12.45 49.16
C ALA A 849 6.43 13.86 48.89
N PHE A 850 7.00 14.59 47.94
CA PHE A 850 6.50 15.89 47.50
C PHE A 850 5.06 15.79 46.99
N LEU A 851 4.74 14.79 46.16
CA LEU A 851 3.38 14.57 45.66
C LEU A 851 2.37 14.26 46.79
N HIS A 852 2.84 13.76 47.93
CA HIS A 852 2.01 13.53 49.12
C HIS A 852 1.83 14.77 49.99
N VAL A 853 2.82 15.67 50.02
CA VAL A 853 2.72 16.98 50.70
C VAL A 853 1.92 17.98 49.85
N ALA A 854 2.05 17.91 48.54
CA ALA A 854 1.37 18.80 47.61
C ALA A 854 -0.16 18.57 47.61
N PRO A 855 -0.97 19.63 47.39
CA PRO A 855 -2.41 19.48 47.31
C PRO A 855 -2.78 18.52 46.17
N ASN A 856 -3.60 17.51 46.48
CA ASN A 856 -3.93 16.43 45.55
C ASN A 856 -4.57 16.97 44.25
N PRO A 857 -3.91 16.82 43.09
CA PRO A 857 -4.38 17.41 41.83
C PRO A 857 -5.70 16.79 41.33
N ASN A 858 -6.08 15.60 41.81
CA ASN A 858 -7.31 14.93 41.40
C ASN A 858 -8.57 15.41 42.15
N ARG A 859 -8.44 16.27 43.16
CA ARG A 859 -9.60 16.94 43.80
C ARG A 859 -9.96 18.21 43.02
N ARG A 860 -10.60 18.05 41.86
CA ARG A 860 -11.08 19.11 40.93
C ARG A 860 -12.05 20.18 41.51
N LYS A 861 -12.23 20.27 42.84
CA LYS A 861 -13.10 21.25 43.51
C LYS A 861 -12.41 22.14 44.54
N ILE A 862 -11.08 22.05 44.72
CA ILE A 862 -10.36 22.99 45.59
C ILE A 862 -10.12 24.28 44.79
N LYS A 863 -10.97 25.29 45.01
CA LYS A 863 -10.68 26.67 44.63
C LYS A 863 -9.47 27.14 45.45
N GLN A 864 -8.35 27.45 44.80
CA GLN A 864 -7.30 28.38 45.26
C GLN A 864 -6.87 28.34 46.76
N GLU A 865 -7.01 27.22 47.47
CA GLU A 865 -6.37 27.07 48.77
C GLU A 865 -4.91 26.75 48.48
N GLY A 866 -4.06 27.77 48.55
CA GLY A 866 -2.62 27.64 48.42
C GLY A 866 -2.02 26.70 49.47
N TYR A 867 -0.72 26.46 49.40
CA TYR A 867 -0.02 25.62 50.38
C TYR A 867 -0.18 26.18 51.80
N THR A 868 -0.48 25.30 52.77
CA THR A 868 -0.44 25.65 54.19
C THR A 868 0.99 25.98 54.63
N GLN A 869 1.15 26.73 55.71
CA GLN A 869 2.47 27.03 56.28
C GLN A 869 3.26 25.76 56.65
N GLN A 870 2.57 24.71 57.09
CA GLN A 870 3.20 23.41 57.36
C GLN A 870 3.70 22.76 56.05
N GLN A 871 2.87 22.70 55.01
CA GLN A 871 3.28 22.17 53.71
C GLN A 871 4.45 22.95 53.10
N LEU A 872 4.47 24.29 53.23
CA LEU A 872 5.60 25.11 52.75
C LEU A 872 6.90 24.81 53.51
N ARG A 873 6.81 24.58 54.83
CA ARG A 873 7.98 24.13 55.62
C ARG A 873 8.45 22.76 55.17
N ASP A 874 7.55 21.80 55.03
CA ASP A 874 7.88 20.43 54.61
C ASP A 874 8.49 20.41 53.20
N ILE A 875 7.94 21.19 52.25
CA ILE A 875 8.50 21.37 50.90
C ILE A 875 9.91 21.96 50.95
N ASN A 876 10.15 22.96 51.80
CA ASN A 876 11.50 23.53 51.95
C ASN A 876 12.49 22.53 52.53
N VAL A 877 12.06 21.70 53.48
CA VAL A 877 12.89 20.62 54.02
C VAL A 877 13.20 19.59 52.93
N LEU A 878 12.19 19.13 52.17
CA LEU A 878 12.38 18.19 51.05
C LEU A 878 13.34 18.75 49.99
N ARG A 879 13.22 20.04 49.63
CA ARG A 879 14.15 20.73 48.71
C ARG A 879 15.57 20.78 49.25
N SER A 880 15.72 21.12 50.53
CA SER A 880 17.03 21.16 51.16
C SER A 880 17.71 19.79 51.16
N VAL A 881 16.96 18.73 51.47
CA VAL A 881 17.45 17.35 51.38
C VAL A 881 17.80 17.00 49.93
N TYR A 882 16.94 17.32 48.96
CA TYR A 882 17.15 17.03 47.54
C TYR A 882 18.47 17.63 47.04
N MET A 883 18.71 18.91 47.37
CA MET A 883 19.96 19.62 47.09
C MET A 883 21.16 18.95 47.77
N LYS A 884 21.06 18.63 49.06
CA LYS A 884 22.15 18.02 49.82
C LYS A 884 22.51 16.63 49.33
N LEU A 885 21.54 15.83 48.87
CA LEU A 885 21.82 14.53 48.30
C LEU A 885 22.66 14.64 47.03
N ILE A 886 22.31 15.54 46.11
CA ILE A 886 23.08 15.76 44.88
C ILE A 886 24.44 16.39 45.21
N GLN A 887 24.47 17.36 46.13
CA GLN A 887 25.70 18.06 46.53
C GLN A 887 26.70 17.12 47.20
N ASN A 888 26.23 16.17 48.03
CA ASN A 888 27.09 15.24 48.75
C ASN A 888 27.46 14.01 47.92
N GLU A 889 26.73 13.72 46.83
CA GLU A 889 27.09 12.65 45.91
C GLU A 889 28.39 13.01 45.17
N PRO A 890 29.47 12.24 45.29
CA PRO A 890 30.72 12.55 44.63
C PRO A 890 30.55 12.72 43.12
N TYR A 891 31.08 13.80 42.55
CA TYR A 891 31.12 13.97 41.10
C TYR A 891 32.29 13.15 40.54
N ASP A 892 31.96 12.16 39.72
CA ASP A 892 32.94 11.30 39.06
C ASP A 892 33.03 11.73 37.59
N ARG A 893 34.13 12.40 37.21
CA ARG A 893 34.32 12.93 35.84
C ARG A 893 34.44 11.84 34.79
N GLU A 894 34.81 10.61 35.17
CA GLU A 894 35.03 9.50 34.24
C GLU A 894 33.80 8.62 34.08
N ASN A 895 32.85 8.65 35.04
CA ASN A 895 31.56 7.98 34.92
C ASN A 895 30.55 8.83 34.12
N THR A 896 30.81 8.97 32.82
CA THR A 896 29.96 9.73 31.88
C THR A 896 28.53 9.17 31.79
N ASP A 897 28.35 7.87 32.05
CA ASP A 897 27.06 7.19 32.02
C ASP A 897 26.16 7.61 33.18
N PHE A 898 26.65 7.57 34.44
CA PHE A 898 25.87 8.03 35.59
C PHE A 898 25.54 9.53 35.52
N ASN A 899 26.51 10.38 35.15
CA ASN A 899 26.26 11.82 35.03
C ASN A 899 25.25 12.13 33.92
N SER A 900 25.33 11.43 32.78
CA SER A 900 24.34 11.56 31.70
C SER A 900 22.97 11.03 32.13
N LYS A 901 22.91 9.97 32.94
CA LYS A 901 21.66 9.43 33.51
C LYS A 901 21.05 10.37 34.53
N LEU A 902 21.84 10.99 35.41
CA LEU A 902 21.38 12.02 36.35
C LEU A 902 20.84 13.25 35.60
N LYS A 903 21.58 13.73 34.60
CA LYS A 903 21.14 14.85 33.75
C LYS A 903 19.86 14.51 32.99
N ASN A 904 19.82 13.36 32.32
CA ASN A 904 18.61 12.87 31.66
C ASN A 904 17.46 12.62 32.63
N PHE A 905 17.69 12.20 33.86
CA PHE A 905 16.66 12.04 34.89
C PHE A 905 16.05 13.38 35.28
N LEU A 906 16.87 14.42 35.39
CA LEU A 906 16.45 15.79 35.68
C LEU A 906 15.77 16.44 34.45
N ASP A 907 16.22 16.15 33.23
CA ASP A 907 15.72 16.73 31.97
C ASP A 907 14.46 16.02 31.43
N LYS A 908 14.39 14.68 31.47
CA LYS A 908 13.21 13.94 30.94
C LYS A 908 11.93 14.22 31.70
N ARG A 909 12.02 14.76 32.91
CA ARG A 909 10.85 15.22 33.66
C ARG A 909 10.26 16.54 33.14
N ASP A 910 10.93 17.20 32.18
CA ASP A 910 10.37 18.27 31.35
C ASP A 910 9.61 17.75 30.11
N TYR A 911 9.81 16.48 29.71
CA TYR A 911 9.40 15.99 28.38
C TYR A 911 7.90 15.61 28.26
N TYR A 912 7.14 15.62 29.35
CA TYR A 912 5.68 15.48 29.32
C TYR A 912 4.95 16.82 29.08
N GLY A 913 5.50 17.69 28.22
CA GLY A 913 4.77 18.64 27.36
C GLY A 913 3.98 19.80 28.00
N GLU A 914 3.64 19.75 29.28
CA GLU A 914 3.02 20.84 30.02
C GLU A 914 3.86 21.08 31.26
N HIS A 915 4.16 22.34 31.59
CA HIS A 915 4.78 22.72 32.86
C HIS A 915 4.01 22.08 34.00
N ASN A 916 4.44 20.90 34.46
CA ASN A 916 3.78 20.21 35.55
C ASN A 916 4.14 21.02 36.81
N PRO A 917 3.22 21.81 37.39
CA PRO A 917 3.52 22.72 38.50
C PRO A 917 3.73 21.94 39.83
N HIS A 918 4.08 20.66 39.69
CA HIS A 918 4.13 19.62 40.70
C HIS A 918 5.49 18.89 40.68
N ASN A 919 6.56 19.51 40.19
CA ASN A 919 7.92 19.03 40.41
C ASN A 919 8.57 19.81 41.58
N LEU A 920 9.21 19.10 42.51
CA LEU A 920 9.90 19.66 43.66
C LEU A 920 10.97 20.69 43.24
N ILE A 921 11.61 20.47 42.09
CA ILE A 921 12.68 21.30 41.53
C ILE A 921 12.14 22.63 40.96
N ASP A 922 11.08 22.57 40.15
CA ASP A 922 10.59 23.71 39.35
C ASP A 922 9.50 24.54 40.05
N LEU A 923 9.02 24.09 41.20
CA LEU A 923 7.96 24.76 41.95
C LEU A 923 8.32 26.23 42.23
N THR A 924 7.52 27.15 41.68
CA THR A 924 7.60 28.57 41.97
C THR A 924 6.30 29.00 42.60
N TYR A 925 6.34 29.54 43.83
CA TYR A 925 5.13 29.88 44.59
C TYR A 925 5.31 31.21 45.32
N SER A 926 4.27 32.02 45.41
CA SER A 926 4.26 33.22 46.28
C SER A 926 3.26 32.99 47.39
N ASP A 927 3.69 33.09 48.65
CA ASP A 927 2.76 33.02 49.78
C ASP A 927 1.88 34.29 49.86
N ALA A 928 0.91 34.28 50.77
CA ALA A 928 -0.03 35.40 50.96
C ALA A 928 0.66 36.70 51.41
N ASP A 929 1.89 36.60 51.95
CA ASP A 929 2.71 37.73 52.41
C ASP A 929 3.68 38.23 51.32
N GLY A 930 3.64 37.64 50.12
CA GLY A 930 4.48 38.02 48.98
C GLY A 930 5.88 37.40 48.97
N ASN A 931 6.18 36.46 49.88
CA ASN A 931 7.45 35.73 49.86
C ASN A 931 7.43 34.71 48.72
N LYS A 932 8.41 34.83 47.82
CA LYS A 932 8.56 33.91 46.68
C LYS A 932 9.43 32.72 47.05
N LEU A 933 8.83 31.53 46.99
CA LEU A 933 9.52 30.26 46.84
C LEU A 933 10.04 30.19 45.41
N ASN A 934 11.35 30.39 45.22
CA ASN A 934 11.97 30.30 43.90
C ASN A 934 12.20 28.85 43.50
N SER A 935 12.23 28.57 42.19
CA SER A 935 12.72 27.30 41.65
C SER A 935 14.18 27.07 42.08
N ILE A 936 14.53 25.81 42.37
CA ILE A 936 15.91 25.40 42.66
C ILE A 936 16.63 24.85 41.41
N ARG A 937 15.96 24.86 40.24
CA ARG A 937 16.43 24.27 38.99
C ARG A 937 17.83 24.74 38.59
N SER A 938 18.08 26.04 38.62
CA SER A 938 19.38 26.60 38.24
C SER A 938 20.52 26.10 39.11
N GLU A 939 20.27 25.85 40.41
CA GLU A 939 21.30 25.34 41.31
C GLU A 939 21.48 23.82 41.13
N ILE A 940 20.39 23.08 40.85
CA ILE A 940 20.43 21.66 40.50
C ILE A 940 21.21 21.42 39.20
N ASP A 941 20.99 22.23 38.16
CA ASP A 941 21.69 22.11 36.88
C ASP A 941 23.19 22.29 37.08
N ARG A 942 23.60 23.32 37.85
CA ARG A 942 25.00 23.55 38.22
C ARG A 942 25.62 22.39 38.98
N LEU A 943 24.91 21.84 39.98
CA LEU A 943 25.37 20.65 40.70
C LEU A 943 25.45 19.42 39.78
N SER A 944 24.52 19.25 38.84
CA SER A 944 24.51 18.12 37.90
C SER A 944 25.72 18.14 36.94
N ASP A 945 26.17 19.34 36.57
CA ASP A 945 27.37 19.59 35.77
C ASP A 945 28.67 19.51 36.61
N GLY A 946 28.55 19.21 37.90
CA GLY A 946 29.68 18.96 38.81
C GLY A 946 30.19 20.19 39.55
N GLU A 947 29.54 21.36 39.44
CA GLU A 947 29.88 22.51 40.28
C GLU A 947 29.56 22.21 41.75
N SER A 948 30.43 22.61 42.68
CA SER A 948 30.20 22.50 44.14
C SER A 948 29.96 21.09 44.73
N ARG A 949 30.14 20.02 43.94
CA ARG A 949 30.16 18.63 44.40
C ARG A 949 31.58 18.18 44.78
N PRO A 950 31.76 17.31 45.78
CA PRO A 950 33.07 16.75 46.09
C PRO A 950 33.54 15.92 44.89
N ILE A 951 34.71 16.23 44.33
CA ILE A 951 35.32 15.42 43.28
C ILE A 951 35.72 14.09 43.91
N LYS A 952 35.25 12.98 43.34
CA LYS A 952 35.65 11.65 43.78
C LYS A 952 37.17 11.51 43.55
N GLN A 953 37.96 11.53 44.62
CA GLN A 953 39.39 11.26 44.51
C GLN A 953 39.55 9.83 44.04
N ILE A 954 40.19 9.65 42.88
CA ILE A 954 40.61 8.34 42.41
C ILE A 954 41.66 7.85 43.42
N VAL A 955 41.24 6.99 44.34
CA VAL A 955 42.19 6.17 45.08
C VAL A 955 42.78 5.21 44.06
N ILE A 956 43.95 5.56 43.52
CA ILE A 956 44.78 4.60 42.79
C ILE A 956 45.33 3.65 43.86
N GLU A 957 44.55 2.65 44.22
CA GLU A 957 45.06 1.48 44.92
C GLU A 957 45.98 0.75 43.93
N ASN A 958 47.27 1.04 44.05
CA ASN A 958 48.32 0.19 43.52
C ASN A 958 48.34 -1.08 44.37
N ASP A 959 47.48 -2.05 44.06
CA ASP A 959 47.78 -3.44 44.38
C ASP A 959 47.00 -4.44 43.49
N LEU A 960 47.78 -5.35 42.94
CA LEU A 960 47.45 -6.72 42.51
C LEU A 960 46.66 -6.94 41.20
N ILE A 961 47.48 -7.10 40.17
CA ILE A 961 47.36 -8.00 39.03
C ILE A 961 46.70 -9.35 39.40
N SER A 962 45.53 -9.64 38.83
CA SER A 962 45.12 -10.98 38.37
C SER A 962 44.05 -10.80 37.28
N LYS A 963 44.42 -10.97 36.00
CA LYS A 963 44.03 -12.13 35.17
C LYS A 963 42.56 -12.57 35.37
N ASP A 964 41.66 -11.92 34.65
CA ASP A 964 40.88 -12.49 33.54
C ASP A 964 39.66 -11.58 33.32
N GLU A 965 39.47 -11.14 32.09
CA GLU A 965 38.18 -10.96 31.40
C GLU A 965 38.36 -10.00 30.21
N THR A 966 38.33 -10.58 29.02
CA THR A 966 38.17 -9.88 27.75
C THR A 966 36.68 -9.60 27.57
N SER A 967 36.21 -8.45 28.05
CA SER A 967 34.89 -7.95 27.70
C SER A 967 34.93 -7.37 26.28
N TRP A 968 34.29 -8.09 25.37
CA TRP A 968 34.09 -7.66 23.98
C TRP A 968 33.13 -6.46 23.96
N ILE A 969 33.57 -5.39 23.31
CA ILE A 969 32.73 -4.29 22.84
C ILE A 969 31.56 -4.91 22.05
N SER A 970 30.32 -4.51 22.35
CA SER A 970 29.14 -5.07 21.69
C SER A 970 29.18 -4.79 20.18
N PHE A 971 29.19 -5.86 19.41
CA PHE A 971 29.26 -5.86 17.94
C PHE A 971 28.01 -5.22 17.28
N SER A 972 26.93 -5.03 18.04
CA SER A 972 25.65 -4.47 17.57
C SER A 972 25.73 -2.99 17.22
N ASN A 973 26.55 -2.21 17.93
CA ASN A 973 26.72 -0.78 17.62
C ASN A 973 27.64 -0.56 16.40
N LEU A 974 28.57 -1.47 16.13
CA LEU A 974 29.46 -1.43 14.96
C LEU A 974 28.72 -1.83 13.66
N LEU A 975 27.79 -2.79 13.74
CA LEU A 975 27.03 -3.26 12.58
C LEU A 975 26.09 -2.21 12.01
N SER A 976 25.47 -1.37 12.85
CA SER A 976 24.56 -0.29 12.40
C SER A 976 25.30 0.80 11.61
N LEU A 977 26.57 1.05 11.93
CA LEU A 977 27.45 1.97 11.20
C LEU A 977 28.02 1.34 9.93
N MET A 978 28.36 0.05 9.94
CA MET A 978 28.88 -0.66 8.76
C MET A 978 27.82 -0.92 7.68
N HIS A 979 26.55 -1.14 8.05
CA HIS A 979 25.47 -1.34 7.08
C HIS A 979 25.14 -0.08 6.25
N ARG A 980 25.45 1.12 6.78
CA ARG A 980 25.31 2.39 6.06
C ARG A 980 26.42 2.65 5.03
N TRP A 981 27.54 1.93 5.09
CA TRP A 981 28.70 2.14 4.21
C TRP A 981 28.87 1.06 3.13
N LEU A 982 28.20 -0.10 3.27
CA LEU A 982 28.35 -1.24 2.34
C LEU A 982 27.73 -0.99 0.95
N SER A 983 26.69 -0.16 0.85
CA SER A 983 26.07 0.20 -0.43
C SER A 983 26.95 1.12 -1.29
N TYR A 984 28.02 1.70 -0.73
CA TYR A 984 28.89 2.64 -1.42
C TYR A 984 30.11 1.97 -2.10
N PHE A 985 30.49 0.74 -1.71
CA PHE A 985 31.70 0.07 -2.22
C PHE A 985 31.47 -1.00 -3.31
N ILE A 986 30.22 -1.36 -3.62
CA ILE A 986 29.91 -2.42 -4.61
C ILE A 986 30.05 -1.96 -6.08
N VAL A 987 30.29 -0.67 -6.35
CA VAL A 987 30.36 -0.13 -7.73
C VAL A 987 31.78 -0.10 -8.34
N ASN A 988 32.86 -0.46 -7.63
CA ASN A 988 34.22 -0.27 -8.17
C ASN A 988 35.25 -1.41 -8.05
N VAL A 989 34.85 -2.68 -7.95
CA VAL A 989 35.82 -3.81 -7.91
C VAL A 989 35.92 -4.62 -9.22
N ASN A 990 35.08 -4.37 -10.23
CA ASN A 990 35.13 -5.10 -11.51
C ASN A 990 36.16 -4.58 -12.53
N LYS A 991 37.28 -3.99 -12.08
CA LYS A 991 38.36 -3.54 -12.97
C LYS A 991 39.77 -3.75 -12.38
N ALA A 992 40.04 -4.99 -11.94
CA ALA A 992 41.40 -5.48 -11.68
C ALA A 992 41.49 -7.00 -11.95
N VAL A 993 41.08 -7.38 -13.16
CA VAL A 993 41.79 -8.26 -14.10
C VAL A 993 42.97 -9.07 -13.50
N GLU A 994 42.82 -10.40 -13.56
CA GLU A 994 43.68 -11.19 -14.46
C GLU A 994 45.21 -11.08 -14.27
N ILE A 995 45.70 -10.95 -13.04
CA ILE A 995 47.12 -11.12 -12.70
C ILE A 995 47.24 -12.00 -11.45
N GLU A 996 46.81 -13.26 -11.50
CA GLU A 996 47.40 -14.32 -10.65
C GLU A 996 47.12 -15.76 -11.12
N LYS A 997 47.10 -15.98 -12.44
CA LYS A 997 47.53 -17.28 -12.98
C LYS A 997 49.04 -17.24 -13.16
N GLN A 998 49.78 -17.61 -12.11
CA GLN A 998 51.07 -18.34 -12.15
C GLN A 998 51.84 -18.12 -10.83
N ASN A 999 51.69 -19.02 -9.86
CA ASN A 999 52.83 -19.51 -9.08
C ASN A 999 52.51 -20.81 -8.32
N LYS A 1000 53.12 -21.89 -8.83
CA LYS A 1000 53.74 -23.06 -8.17
C LYS A 1000 52.97 -23.80 -7.05
N LYS A 1001 52.62 -25.08 -7.25
CA LYS A 1001 53.44 -26.32 -7.10
C LYS A 1001 53.93 -26.59 -5.66
N ALA A 1002 53.45 -27.71 -5.10
CA ALA A 1002 54.22 -28.85 -4.54
C ALA A 1002 53.81 -29.32 -3.12
N THR A 1003 53.72 -30.66 -3.01
CA THR A 1003 54.03 -31.54 -1.84
C THR A 1003 53.06 -31.50 -0.65
N GLU A 1004 52.66 -32.55 0.08
CA GLU A 1004 53.08 -33.96 0.31
C GLU A 1004 51.88 -34.69 0.98
N LYS A 1005 51.47 -35.91 0.61
CA LYS A 1005 51.90 -37.25 1.10
C LYS A 1005 51.68 -37.58 2.60
N GLY A 1006 50.84 -38.60 2.85
CA GLY A 1006 50.81 -39.53 4.01
C GLY A 1006 49.54 -40.39 3.93
N LYS A 1007 49.56 -41.69 3.54
CA LYS A 1007 49.88 -42.93 4.32
C LYS A 1007 49.10 -43.02 5.65
N GLU A 1008 48.49 -44.12 6.10
CA GLU A 1008 48.54 -45.56 5.80
C GLU A 1008 47.42 -46.28 6.63
N LYS A 1009 46.95 -47.46 6.16
CA LYS A 1009 46.54 -48.71 6.89
C LYS A 1009 45.24 -48.76 7.69
N ASP A 1010 44.28 -49.60 7.28
CA ASP A 1010 44.09 -51.06 7.54
C ASP A 1010 43.33 -51.31 8.86
N ASP A 1011 42.11 -51.86 8.80
CA ASP A 1011 41.85 -53.26 9.17
C ASP A 1011 40.35 -53.63 9.08
N ALA A 1012 40.14 -54.85 8.63
CA ALA A 1012 38.86 -55.54 8.52
C ALA A 1012 38.33 -56.03 9.88
N VAL A 1013 37.03 -56.37 9.96
CA VAL A 1013 36.48 -57.63 10.53
C VAL A 1013 34.95 -57.61 10.44
N THR A 1014 34.40 -58.71 9.92
CA THR A 1014 32.97 -59.09 9.82
C THR A 1014 32.65 -60.11 10.95
N PRO A 1015 31.47 -60.77 10.97
CA PRO A 1015 30.10 -60.46 11.43
C PRO A 1015 29.82 -61.33 12.71
N PRO A 1016 28.67 -62.04 12.99
CA PRO A 1016 27.31 -62.09 12.42
C PRO A 1016 26.14 -62.30 13.43
N SER A 1017 24.94 -62.48 12.86
CA SER A 1017 23.81 -63.34 13.32
C SER A 1017 22.97 -62.78 14.47
N SER A 1018 21.67 -63.04 14.62
CA SER A 1018 20.81 -64.19 14.28
C SER A 1018 19.34 -63.73 14.42
N GLU A 1019 18.46 -64.03 13.46
CA GLU A 1019 17.46 -65.11 13.44
C GLU A 1019 16.23 -64.99 14.38
N ASN A 1020 15.12 -65.41 13.77
CA ASN A 1020 13.85 -65.93 14.31
C ASN A 1020 12.76 -64.90 14.62
N LYS A 1021 11.54 -64.95 14.09
CA LYS A 1021 10.61 -65.96 13.49
C LYS A 1021 9.37 -66.04 14.35
N ASP A 1022 8.22 -66.06 13.66
CA ASP A 1022 6.96 -66.72 14.04
C ASP A 1022 6.19 -66.08 15.23
N THR A 1023 4.87 -65.96 15.29
CA THR A 1023 3.74 -66.69 14.69
C THR A 1023 2.46 -65.84 14.67
N ASN A 1024 1.73 -65.99 13.56
CA ASN A 1024 0.28 -65.95 13.31
C ASN A 1024 -0.62 -66.55 14.44
N PRO A 1025 -1.98 -66.65 14.30
CA PRO A 1025 -3.06 -65.63 14.26
C PRO A 1025 -4.25 -66.04 15.18
N HIS A 1026 -5.40 -65.33 15.08
CA HIS A 1026 -6.82 -65.79 15.25
C HIS A 1026 -7.67 -64.68 15.92
N ALA A 1027 -8.68 -64.14 15.22
CA ALA A 1027 -10.10 -64.56 15.19
C ALA A 1027 -10.82 -64.26 16.54
N SER A 1028 -12.06 -63.78 16.65
CA SER A 1028 -13.25 -63.75 15.80
C SER A 1028 -14.41 -63.13 16.63
N CYS A 1029 -15.50 -62.70 15.96
CA CYS A 1029 -16.86 -62.48 16.49
C CYS A 1029 -17.08 -61.24 17.39
N THR A 1030 -18.17 -60.46 17.38
CA THR A 1030 -19.57 -60.56 16.91
C THR A 1030 -20.14 -59.12 17.02
N LEU A 1031 -20.75 -58.51 15.99
CA LEU A 1031 -22.22 -58.34 15.82
C LEU A 1031 -23.03 -57.90 17.07
N GLY A 1032 -23.67 -56.72 17.01
CA GLY A 1032 -24.73 -56.32 17.96
C GLY A 1032 -25.20 -54.86 17.85
N PHE A 1033 -26.41 -54.67 17.32
CA PHE A 1033 -27.19 -53.43 17.17
C PHE A 1033 -27.62 -52.79 18.51
N PHE A 1034 -27.76 -51.45 18.60
CA PHE A 1034 -29.04 -50.70 18.66
C PHE A 1034 -28.85 -49.20 19.00
N SER A 1035 -29.90 -48.46 18.64
CA SER A 1035 -30.13 -47.02 18.50
C SER A 1035 -30.42 -46.22 19.79
N ASN A 1036 -30.58 -44.89 19.57
CA ASN A 1036 -31.24 -43.83 20.38
C ASN A 1036 -30.26 -42.94 21.17
N SER A 1037 -30.41 -41.62 21.23
CA SER A 1037 -31.38 -40.67 20.68
C SER A 1037 -30.80 -39.27 20.92
N SER A 1038 -30.85 -38.39 19.91
CA SER A 1038 -30.45 -36.99 20.03
C SER A 1038 -31.63 -36.14 20.53
N SER A 1039 -31.39 -35.35 21.56
CA SER A 1039 -32.24 -34.20 21.91
C SER A 1039 -31.49 -32.92 21.54
N LYS A 1040 -31.84 -32.33 20.38
CA LYS A 1040 -31.48 -30.95 20.03
C LYS A 1040 -32.35 -30.01 20.86
N GLN A 1041 -31.72 -29.19 21.70
CA GLN A 1041 -32.35 -28.00 22.28
C GLN A 1041 -32.10 -26.82 21.34
N THR A 1042 -33.17 -26.36 20.70
CA THR A 1042 -33.19 -25.11 19.91
C THR A 1042 -33.60 -23.99 20.86
N ILE A 1043 -32.74 -22.98 21.06
CA ILE A 1043 -33.12 -21.72 21.73
C ILE A 1043 -33.35 -20.69 20.62
N SER A 1044 -34.62 -20.32 20.43
CA SER A 1044 -35.03 -19.17 19.64
C SER A 1044 -35.32 -18.00 20.59
N GLN A 1045 -34.42 -17.02 20.67
CA GLN A 1045 -34.77 -15.68 21.16
C GLN A 1045 -34.53 -14.69 20.02
N GLU A 1046 -35.54 -13.87 19.72
CA GLU A 1046 -35.45 -12.80 18.73
C GLU A 1046 -34.46 -11.74 19.22
N GLN A 1047 -33.28 -11.68 18.60
CA GLN A 1047 -32.31 -10.62 18.84
C GLN A 1047 -32.73 -9.37 18.06
N ASN A 1048 -32.95 -8.25 18.76
CA ASN A 1048 -33.16 -6.94 18.16
C ASN A 1048 -31.80 -6.30 17.79
N LEU A 1049 -31.72 -5.55 16.68
CA LEU A 1049 -30.49 -4.90 16.19
C LEU A 1049 -29.76 -4.09 17.27
N SER A 1050 -30.49 -3.36 18.11
CA SER A 1050 -29.91 -2.60 19.24
C SER A 1050 -29.10 -3.48 20.20
N SER A 1051 -29.58 -4.70 20.49
CA SER A 1051 -28.88 -5.63 21.38
C SER A 1051 -27.60 -6.18 20.74
N VAL A 1052 -27.66 -6.44 19.43
CA VAL A 1052 -26.51 -6.89 18.64
C VAL A 1052 -25.44 -5.82 18.59
N ILE A 1053 -25.80 -4.57 18.30
CA ILE A 1053 -24.85 -3.46 18.17
C ILE A 1053 -24.14 -3.19 19.50
N ASN A 1054 -24.89 -3.09 20.60
CA ASN A 1054 -24.30 -2.84 21.92
C ASN A 1054 -23.37 -3.98 22.35
N SER A 1055 -23.75 -5.23 22.07
CA SER A 1055 -22.89 -6.40 22.30
C SER A 1055 -21.63 -6.33 21.41
N PHE A 1056 -21.78 -6.12 20.11
CA PHE A 1056 -20.67 -6.16 19.16
C PHE A 1056 -19.67 -5.03 19.39
N TYR A 1057 -20.15 -3.82 19.66
CA TYR A 1057 -19.31 -2.64 19.92
C TYR A 1057 -18.40 -2.83 21.13
N THR A 1058 -18.89 -3.51 22.17
CA THR A 1058 -18.15 -3.79 23.41
C THR A 1058 -17.39 -5.11 23.41
N SER A 1059 -17.73 -6.04 22.51
CA SER A 1059 -17.07 -7.33 22.37
C SER A 1059 -15.71 -7.25 21.65
N SER A 1060 -14.93 -8.32 21.76
CA SER A 1060 -13.76 -8.57 20.90
C SER A 1060 -14.10 -9.43 19.67
N GLU A 1061 -15.38 -9.57 19.33
CA GLU A 1061 -15.78 -10.33 18.14
C GLU A 1061 -15.31 -9.60 16.87
N ALA A 1062 -14.72 -10.36 15.95
CA ALA A 1062 -14.21 -9.83 14.69
C ALA A 1062 -15.32 -9.64 13.64
N LEU A 1063 -16.36 -10.47 13.69
CA LEU A 1063 -17.40 -10.51 12.67
C LEU A 1063 -18.74 -10.94 13.28
N TYR A 1064 -19.81 -10.23 12.94
CA TYR A 1064 -21.20 -10.64 13.16
C TYR A 1064 -21.95 -10.56 11.84
N ARG A 1065 -22.73 -11.59 11.50
CA ARG A 1065 -23.51 -11.63 10.26
C ARG A 1065 -24.92 -12.13 10.54
N SER A 1066 -25.93 -11.44 10.00
CA SER A 1066 -27.34 -11.81 10.14
C SER A 1066 -28.10 -11.58 8.84
N GLU A 1067 -28.43 -12.66 8.13
CA GLU A 1067 -29.28 -12.64 6.94
C GLU A 1067 -30.68 -12.08 7.26
N ARG A 1068 -31.21 -12.37 8.47
CA ARG A 1068 -32.53 -11.87 8.90
C ARG A 1068 -32.56 -10.35 9.04
N LEU A 1069 -31.50 -9.78 9.60
CA LEU A 1069 -31.36 -8.33 9.76
C LEU A 1069 -30.72 -7.66 8.54
N ASN A 1070 -30.37 -8.45 7.52
CA ASN A 1070 -29.67 -8.02 6.31
C ASN A 1070 -28.39 -7.22 6.59
N VAL A 1071 -27.61 -7.63 7.59
CA VAL A 1071 -26.46 -6.88 8.09
C VAL A 1071 -25.25 -7.79 8.36
N GLU A 1072 -24.08 -7.24 8.10
CA GLU A 1072 -22.78 -7.73 8.53
C GLU A 1072 -22.05 -6.60 9.28
N LEU A 1073 -21.51 -6.91 10.46
CA LEU A 1073 -20.63 -6.03 11.22
C LEU A 1073 -19.23 -6.64 11.22
N ASN A 1074 -18.25 -5.89 10.72
CA ASN A 1074 -16.88 -6.34 10.61
C ASN A 1074 -15.94 -5.39 11.34
N ARG A 1075 -15.08 -5.92 12.21
CA ARG A 1075 -14.09 -5.15 12.95
C ARG A 1075 -12.76 -5.15 12.18
N SER A 1076 -12.40 -4.01 11.59
CA SER A 1076 -11.14 -3.83 10.85
C SER A 1076 -10.02 -3.38 11.79
N GLY A 1077 -9.35 -4.35 12.42
CA GLY A 1077 -8.32 -4.11 13.43
C GLY A 1077 -8.89 -3.48 14.71
N ASP A 1078 -8.06 -2.79 15.48
CA ASP A 1078 -8.49 -2.14 16.73
C ASP A 1078 -9.16 -0.78 16.50
N SER A 1079 -9.22 -0.30 15.26
CA SER A 1079 -9.56 1.09 14.96
C SER A 1079 -11.01 1.32 14.55
N TRP A 1080 -11.62 0.40 13.79
CA TRP A 1080 -12.93 0.63 13.15
C TRP A 1080 -13.86 -0.58 13.24
N ILE A 1081 -15.15 -0.29 13.36
CA ILE A 1081 -16.25 -1.24 13.16
C ILE A 1081 -17.03 -0.78 11.92
N GLN A 1082 -17.11 -1.64 10.92
CA GLN A 1082 -17.83 -1.40 9.68
C GLN A 1082 -19.18 -2.12 9.72
N TYR A 1083 -20.22 -1.40 9.35
CA TYR A 1083 -21.55 -1.92 9.05
C TYR A 1083 -21.66 -2.08 7.54
N ASN A 1084 -22.05 -3.27 7.09
CA ASN A 1084 -22.37 -3.59 5.70
C ASN A 1084 -23.78 -4.17 5.61
N ARG A 1085 -24.54 -3.77 4.60
CA ARG A 1085 -25.77 -4.48 4.20
C ARG A 1085 -25.39 -5.74 3.42
N LEU A 1086 -26.09 -6.86 3.63
CA LEU A 1086 -25.80 -8.10 2.90
C LEU A 1086 -26.40 -8.11 1.48
N HIS A 1087 -27.62 -7.62 1.34
CA HIS A 1087 -28.38 -7.64 0.09
C HIS A 1087 -29.10 -6.30 -0.19
N PRO A 1088 -28.99 -5.73 -1.39
CA PRO A 1088 -28.02 -6.10 -2.43
C PRO A 1088 -26.57 -5.86 -1.96
N ASP A 1089 -25.65 -6.61 -2.58
CA ASP A 1089 -24.22 -6.61 -2.26
C ASP A 1089 -23.60 -5.21 -2.36
N VAL A 1090 -22.65 -4.93 -1.47
CA VAL A 1090 -21.95 -3.66 -1.41
C VAL A 1090 -20.78 -3.71 -2.40
N GLY A 1091 -20.93 -3.09 -3.57
CA GLY A 1091 -19.89 -3.07 -4.62
C GLY A 1091 -18.61 -2.33 -4.22
N GLY A 1092 -17.71 -2.02 -5.17
CA GLY A 1092 -16.53 -1.18 -4.90
C GLY A 1092 -16.90 0.30 -4.76
N PHE A 1093 -16.79 0.89 -3.56
CA PHE A 1093 -17.24 2.26 -3.27
C PHE A 1093 -16.18 3.16 -2.58
N GLU A 1094 -14.97 2.67 -2.33
CA GLU A 1094 -14.01 3.37 -1.46
C GLU A 1094 -13.54 4.74 -2.02
N ASP A 1095 -13.59 4.91 -3.35
CA ASP A 1095 -13.13 6.08 -4.11
C ASP A 1095 -14.20 7.16 -4.35
N THR A 1096 -15.12 7.35 -3.40
CA THR A 1096 -16.30 8.24 -3.60
C THR A 1096 -16.49 9.28 -2.49
N TRP A 1097 -17.58 10.05 -2.57
CA TRP A 1097 -18.01 10.99 -1.53
C TRP A 1097 -18.28 10.28 -0.19
N LYS A 1098 -17.90 10.94 0.90
CA LYS A 1098 -18.03 10.43 2.28
C LYS A 1098 -18.67 11.48 3.15
N LEU A 1099 -19.62 11.07 3.99
CA LEU A 1099 -20.14 11.87 5.09
C LEU A 1099 -19.38 11.51 6.36
N ASN A 1100 -18.85 12.51 7.05
CA ASN A 1100 -18.16 12.37 8.31
C ASN A 1100 -19.02 12.98 9.42
N PHE A 1101 -19.17 12.25 10.51
CA PHE A 1101 -19.94 12.71 11.67
C PHE A 1101 -19.01 12.93 12.86
N ALA A 1102 -19.05 14.16 13.37
CA ALA A 1102 -18.28 14.62 14.51
C ALA A 1102 -19.02 14.29 15.82
N ILE A 1103 -18.71 13.15 16.43
CA ILE A 1103 -19.42 12.63 17.61
C ILE A 1103 -18.48 12.60 18.81
N LEU A 1104 -18.96 13.08 19.96
CA LEU A 1104 -18.20 12.98 21.19
C LEU A 1104 -18.00 11.51 21.58
N LYS A 1105 -16.76 11.11 21.87
CA LYS A 1105 -16.36 9.70 22.08
C LYS A 1105 -17.19 8.91 23.10
N GLU A 1106 -17.71 9.56 24.14
CA GLU A 1106 -18.57 8.89 25.13
C GLU A 1106 -19.96 8.53 24.58
N ASP A 1107 -20.40 9.17 23.50
CA ASP A 1107 -21.72 9.02 22.90
C ASP A 1107 -21.68 8.13 21.65
N LEU A 1108 -20.51 7.60 21.24
CA LEU A 1108 -20.35 6.75 20.05
C LEU A 1108 -21.19 5.47 20.02
N PRO A 1109 -21.29 4.67 21.11
CA PRO A 1109 -22.16 3.48 21.11
C PRO A 1109 -23.62 3.85 20.80
N LYS A 1110 -24.08 4.97 21.37
CA LYS A 1110 -25.44 5.48 21.18
C LYS A 1110 -25.65 6.00 19.76
N ALA A 1111 -24.69 6.73 19.20
CA ALA A 1111 -24.72 7.19 17.82
C ALA A 1111 -24.69 6.02 16.81
N PHE A 1112 -23.94 4.94 17.11
CA PHE A 1112 -23.89 3.75 16.27
C PHE A 1112 -25.26 3.05 16.19
N GLU A 1113 -25.95 2.89 17.31
CA GLU A 1113 -27.29 2.32 17.35
C GLU A 1113 -28.29 3.14 16.51
N ILE A 1114 -28.25 4.47 16.65
CA ILE A 1114 -29.08 5.39 15.87
C ILE A 1114 -28.77 5.26 14.37
N MET A 1115 -27.50 5.32 13.99
CA MET A 1115 -27.07 5.23 12.60
C MET A 1115 -27.47 3.90 11.95
N ALA A 1116 -27.30 2.78 12.65
CA ALA A 1116 -27.66 1.47 12.12
C ALA A 1116 -29.18 1.32 11.94
N THR A 1117 -29.98 1.91 12.84
CA THR A 1117 -31.45 1.93 12.72
C THR A 1117 -31.87 2.74 11.49
N ILE A 1118 -31.29 3.92 11.31
CA ILE A 1118 -31.54 4.75 10.12
C ILE A 1118 -31.03 4.06 8.86
N ALA A 1119 -29.89 3.35 8.94
CA ALA A 1119 -29.34 2.58 7.85
C ALA A 1119 -30.28 1.46 7.39
N GLN A 1120 -30.87 0.70 8.31
CA GLN A 1120 -31.89 -0.28 7.95
C GLN A 1120 -33.14 0.37 7.34
N LYS A 1121 -33.60 1.49 7.90
CA LYS A 1121 -34.80 2.18 7.42
C LYS A 1121 -34.63 2.74 6.01
N ASN A 1122 -33.48 3.34 5.73
CA ASN A 1122 -33.16 3.99 4.46
C ASN A 1122 -32.35 3.11 3.52
N ASP A 1123 -32.13 1.84 3.87
CA ASP A 1123 -31.39 0.88 3.06
C ASP A 1123 -29.94 1.34 2.73
N LEU A 1124 -29.27 1.95 3.72
CA LEU A 1124 -27.87 2.36 3.61
C LEU A 1124 -26.96 1.14 3.59
N ALA A 1125 -26.08 1.10 2.59
CA ALA A 1125 -25.28 -0.07 2.30
C ALA A 1125 -24.03 -0.17 3.19
N CYS A 1126 -23.34 0.93 3.46
CA CYS A 1126 -22.08 0.90 4.23
C CYS A 1126 -21.80 2.17 5.04
N PHE A 1127 -21.39 1.98 6.29
CA PHE A 1127 -20.75 3.00 7.10
C PHE A 1127 -19.80 2.36 8.11
N LYS A 1128 -18.92 3.16 8.72
CA LYS A 1128 -18.05 2.72 9.81
C LYS A 1128 -18.07 3.67 10.99
N VAL A 1129 -17.80 3.14 12.17
CA VAL A 1129 -17.66 3.86 13.43
C VAL A 1129 -16.32 3.51 14.08
N MET A 1130 -15.65 4.50 14.68
CA MET A 1130 -14.44 4.24 15.43
C MET A 1130 -14.72 3.36 16.64
N THR A 1131 -13.75 2.53 17.03
CA THR A 1131 -13.85 1.81 18.31
C THR A 1131 -13.65 2.78 19.48
N GLN A 1132 -14.10 2.38 20.67
CA GLN A 1132 -13.86 3.16 21.89
C GLN A 1132 -12.37 3.36 22.19
N ASN A 1133 -11.52 2.40 21.82
CA ASN A 1133 -10.07 2.50 22.02
C ASN A 1133 -9.46 3.55 21.10
N GLN A 1134 -9.84 3.51 19.81
CA GLN A 1134 -9.40 4.48 18.82
C GLN A 1134 -9.82 5.90 19.17
N ALA A 1135 -11.06 6.08 19.62
CA ALA A 1135 -11.59 7.38 20.03
C ALA A 1135 -11.00 7.91 21.36
N LYS A 1136 -10.26 7.07 22.11
CA LYS A 1136 -9.54 7.47 23.33
C LYS A 1136 -8.10 7.89 23.09
N ILE A 1137 -7.51 7.53 21.94
CA ILE A 1137 -6.16 7.94 21.57
C ILE A 1137 -6.13 9.47 21.51
N ASP A 1138 -5.09 10.07 22.08
CA ASP A 1138 -5.02 11.52 22.23
C ASP A 1138 -5.01 12.22 20.87
N ALA A 1139 -5.71 13.35 20.83
CA ALA A 1139 -5.87 14.25 19.71
C ALA A 1139 -4.52 14.60 19.03
N SER A 1140 -3.45 14.68 19.82
CA SER A 1140 -2.10 15.00 19.37
C SER A 1140 -1.44 13.91 18.49
N GLU A 1141 -1.84 12.65 18.62
CA GLU A 1141 -1.24 11.51 17.91
C GLU A 1141 -1.86 11.28 16.53
N LEU A 1142 -3.15 11.61 16.35
CA LEU A 1142 -3.93 11.31 15.14
C LEU A 1142 -4.77 12.49 14.67
N SER A 1143 -4.12 13.62 14.39
CA SER A 1143 -4.79 14.84 13.90
C SER A 1143 -5.62 14.63 12.62
N GLN A 1144 -5.40 13.51 11.91
CA GLN A 1144 -6.15 13.13 10.72
C GLN A 1144 -7.54 12.55 10.98
N MET A 1145 -7.85 12.24 12.24
CA MET A 1145 -9.06 11.52 12.65
C MET A 1145 -10.15 12.45 13.23
N PHE A 1146 -9.86 13.73 13.41
CA PHE A 1146 -10.80 14.69 14.00
C PHE A 1146 -12.10 14.85 13.21
N GLY A 1147 -13.24 14.79 13.91
CA GLY A 1147 -14.56 15.02 13.32
C GLY A 1147 -14.99 13.95 12.32
N ARG A 1148 -14.37 12.77 12.39
CA ARG A 1148 -14.62 11.60 11.53
C ARG A 1148 -14.93 10.35 12.34
N GLU A 1149 -15.46 10.50 13.55
CA GLU A 1149 -15.67 9.34 14.44
C GLU A 1149 -16.69 8.35 13.86
N MET A 1150 -17.56 8.81 12.95
CA MET A 1150 -18.30 7.93 12.03
C MET A 1150 -18.17 8.40 10.58
N VAL A 1151 -18.16 7.46 9.64
CA VAL A 1151 -18.04 7.73 8.20
C VAL A 1151 -19.06 6.92 7.42
N VAL A 1152 -19.93 7.58 6.66
CA VAL A 1152 -20.86 6.95 5.71
C VAL A 1152 -20.30 7.10 4.30
N TYR A 1153 -20.31 6.02 3.53
CA TYR A 1153 -19.77 5.99 2.17
C TYR A 1153 -20.90 6.19 1.14
N CYS A 1154 -21.00 7.38 0.55
CA CYS A 1154 -22.11 7.67 -0.35
C CYS A 1154 -22.09 6.80 -1.61
N GLY A 1155 -20.92 6.42 -2.11
CA GLY A 1155 -20.79 5.54 -3.28
C GLY A 1155 -21.28 4.12 -3.07
N ALA A 1156 -21.55 3.71 -1.82
CA ALA A 1156 -22.16 2.42 -1.53
C ALA A 1156 -23.68 2.41 -1.87
N ASN A 1157 -24.27 3.59 -2.06
CA ASN A 1157 -25.67 3.78 -2.50
C ASN A 1157 -25.70 4.76 -3.70
N PRO A 1158 -25.17 4.39 -4.88
CA PRO A 1158 -25.10 5.26 -6.05
C PRO A 1158 -26.49 5.67 -6.60
N GLU A 1159 -27.54 4.97 -6.19
CA GLU A 1159 -28.94 5.28 -6.49
C GLU A 1159 -29.46 6.51 -5.72
N PHE A 1160 -28.79 6.97 -4.67
CA PHE A 1160 -29.20 8.13 -3.89
C PHE A 1160 -28.67 9.43 -4.48
N ASN A 1161 -29.58 10.33 -4.83
CA ASN A 1161 -29.25 11.69 -5.22
C ASN A 1161 -29.07 12.61 -4.01
N GLY A 1162 -28.60 13.85 -4.24
CA GLY A 1162 -28.38 14.84 -3.18
C GLY A 1162 -29.61 15.10 -2.30
N ALA A 1163 -30.82 15.12 -2.88
CA ALA A 1163 -32.06 15.32 -2.13
C ALA A 1163 -32.34 14.17 -1.14
N LYS A 1164 -32.15 12.92 -1.57
CA LYS A 1164 -32.29 11.75 -0.69
C LYS A 1164 -31.23 11.75 0.40
N TRP A 1165 -29.98 12.09 0.08
CA TRP A 1165 -28.94 12.25 1.09
C TRP A 1165 -29.27 13.33 2.11
N ILE A 1166 -29.79 14.48 1.68
CA ILE A 1166 -30.23 15.54 2.59
C ILE A 1166 -31.36 15.05 3.51
N GLU A 1167 -32.34 14.30 3.00
CA GLU A 1167 -33.39 13.68 3.82
C GLU A 1167 -32.80 12.78 4.91
N ILE A 1168 -31.87 11.90 4.54
CA ILE A 1168 -31.20 10.97 5.47
C ILE A 1168 -30.35 11.73 6.48
N ILE A 1169 -29.58 12.73 6.06
CA ILE A 1169 -28.76 13.57 6.94
C ILE A 1169 -29.66 14.29 7.95
N ASN A 1170 -30.79 14.83 7.52
CA ASN A 1170 -31.74 15.50 8.40
C ASN A 1170 -32.32 14.55 9.44
N GLU A 1171 -32.63 13.32 9.04
CA GLU A 1171 -33.10 12.28 9.95
C GLU A 1171 -32.03 11.90 10.98
N ILE A 1172 -30.77 11.77 10.55
CA ILE A 1172 -29.64 11.48 11.45
C ILE A 1172 -29.42 12.64 12.42
N GLU A 1173 -29.30 13.87 11.93
CA GLU A 1173 -29.07 15.07 12.73
C GLU A 1173 -30.16 15.23 13.81
N PHE A 1174 -31.43 15.05 13.42
CA PHE A 1174 -32.56 15.11 14.34
C PHE A 1174 -32.51 13.99 15.39
N ALA A 1175 -32.29 12.74 14.97
CA ALA A 1175 -32.26 11.60 15.88
C ALA A 1175 -31.08 11.69 16.88
N LEU A 1176 -29.92 12.17 16.44
CA LEU A 1176 -28.77 12.42 17.32
C LEU A 1176 -29.07 13.52 18.35
N ASP A 1177 -29.70 14.62 17.92
CA ASP A 1177 -30.04 15.73 18.81
C ASP A 1177 -31.14 15.37 19.81
N GLU A 1178 -32.22 14.70 19.35
CA GLU A 1178 -33.30 14.18 20.20
C GLU A 1178 -32.76 13.20 21.25
N ALA A 1179 -31.80 12.37 20.85
CA ALA A 1179 -31.15 11.43 21.75
C ALA A 1179 -30.08 12.10 22.64
N GLY A 1180 -29.85 13.40 22.53
CA GLY A 1180 -28.88 14.14 23.35
C GLY A 1180 -27.42 13.72 23.10
N VAL A 1181 -27.10 13.19 21.92
CA VAL A 1181 -25.72 12.92 21.50
C VAL A 1181 -24.98 14.24 21.35
N ARG A 1182 -23.78 14.37 21.91
CA ARG A 1182 -23.01 15.62 21.84
C ARG A 1182 -22.08 15.61 20.63
N PRO A 1183 -21.96 16.74 19.90
CA PRO A 1183 -20.98 16.84 18.83
C PRO A 1183 -19.57 16.83 19.41
N SER A 1184 -18.62 16.31 18.65
CA SER A 1184 -17.20 16.43 19.02
C SER A 1184 -16.83 17.93 19.15
N ARG A 1185 -15.85 18.22 20.03
CA ARG A 1185 -15.29 19.58 20.16
C ARG A 1185 -14.22 19.86 19.10
N ASP A 1186 -13.83 18.86 18.36
CA ASP A 1186 -12.79 18.96 17.36
C ASP A 1186 -13.33 19.60 16.07
N SER A 1187 -12.52 20.44 15.44
CA SER A 1187 -12.86 21.03 14.15
C SER A 1187 -12.69 19.99 13.06
N ALA A 1188 -13.67 19.88 12.15
CA ALA A 1188 -13.50 19.07 10.95
C ALA A 1188 -12.28 19.56 10.13
N PRO A 1189 -11.55 18.66 9.43
CA PRO A 1189 -10.45 19.05 8.57
C PRO A 1189 -10.87 20.07 7.51
N SER A 1190 -9.94 20.93 7.07
CA SER A 1190 -10.22 21.92 6.00
C SER A 1190 -10.65 21.28 4.68
N SER A 1191 -10.32 20.01 4.45
CA SER A 1191 -10.76 19.19 3.31
C SER A 1191 -12.21 18.72 3.40
N ASN A 1192 -12.90 19.01 4.50
CA ASN A 1192 -14.31 18.74 4.70
C ASN A 1192 -15.15 20.03 4.60
N ARG A 1193 -16.35 19.94 4.02
CA ARG A 1193 -17.35 21.01 4.06
C ARG A 1193 -18.46 20.65 5.05
N SER A 1194 -18.74 21.54 6.00
CA SER A 1194 -19.81 21.33 6.99
C SER A 1194 -21.19 21.47 6.33
N ILE A 1195 -22.09 20.54 6.62
CA ILE A 1195 -23.48 20.51 6.11
C ILE A 1195 -24.53 20.34 7.21
N GLY A 1196 -24.11 20.07 8.46
CA GLY A 1196 -24.98 19.94 9.62
C GLY A 1196 -24.26 20.25 10.93
N LYS A 1197 -24.92 19.99 12.06
CA LYS A 1197 -24.35 20.17 13.40
C LYS A 1197 -23.31 19.08 13.70
N TYR A 1198 -23.58 17.84 13.27
CA TYR A 1198 -22.65 16.71 13.39
C TYR A 1198 -21.95 16.43 12.06
N THR A 1199 -22.60 16.74 10.93
CA THR A 1199 -22.21 16.22 9.62
C THR A 1199 -21.33 17.19 8.83
N SER A 1200 -20.27 16.65 8.26
CA SER A 1200 -19.48 17.25 7.19
C SER A 1200 -19.30 16.24 6.06
N TYR A 1201 -18.87 16.67 4.88
CA TYR A 1201 -18.59 15.75 3.78
C TYR A 1201 -17.29 16.08 3.06
N THR A 1202 -16.72 15.09 2.40
CA THR A 1202 -15.45 15.18 1.66
C THR A 1202 -15.43 14.13 0.54
N HIS A 1203 -14.44 14.19 -0.36
CA HIS A 1203 -14.20 13.18 -1.38
C HIS A 1203 -12.95 12.36 -1.05
N HIS A 1204 -12.96 11.06 -1.37
CA HIS A 1204 -11.82 10.18 -1.07
C HIS A 1204 -10.48 10.70 -1.62
N ALA A 1205 -10.50 11.22 -2.85
CA ALA A 1205 -9.31 11.73 -3.56
C ALA A 1205 -8.53 12.83 -2.80
N TRP A 1206 -9.14 13.48 -1.81
CA TRP A 1206 -8.48 14.50 -0.98
C TRP A 1206 -8.01 13.97 0.38
N THR A 1207 -8.16 12.65 0.59
CA THR A 1207 -7.93 11.97 1.87
C THR A 1207 -6.97 10.79 1.79
N THR A 1208 -6.66 10.27 0.59
CA THR A 1208 -5.72 9.16 0.37
C THR A 1208 -4.42 9.64 -0.30
N GLY A 1209 -3.29 9.31 0.32
CA GLY A 1209 -1.95 9.62 -0.23
C GLY A 1209 -0.96 10.29 0.74
N MET A 1210 -1.25 10.42 2.04
CA MET A 1210 -0.45 11.29 2.92
C MET A 1210 -0.08 10.66 4.26
N GLU A 1211 1.03 9.92 4.23
CA GLU A 1211 1.79 9.53 5.42
C GLU A 1211 2.50 10.72 6.09
N THR A 1212 2.41 11.94 5.52
CA THR A 1212 3.00 13.17 6.06
C THR A 1212 1.92 14.12 6.60
N LYS A 1213 2.15 14.70 7.79
CA LYS A 1213 1.20 15.50 8.58
C LYS A 1213 0.74 16.84 7.95
N GLU A 1214 1.14 17.19 6.72
CA GLU A 1214 1.14 18.60 6.25
C GLU A 1214 0.22 18.99 5.08
N CYS A 1215 -0.64 18.14 4.49
CA CYS A 1215 -1.34 18.53 3.25
C CYS A 1215 -2.84 18.19 3.19
N TYR A 1216 -3.69 18.82 4.02
CA TYR A 1216 -5.13 18.88 3.69
C TYR A 1216 -5.38 19.94 2.62
N VAL A 1217 -5.70 19.49 1.40
CA VAL A 1217 -6.23 20.40 0.37
C VAL A 1217 -7.61 20.88 0.84
N PRO A 1218 -7.81 22.19 1.08
CA PRO A 1218 -9.10 22.73 1.48
C PRO A 1218 -10.21 22.29 0.52
N PHE A 1219 -11.42 22.04 1.01
CA PHE A 1219 -12.53 21.51 0.20
C PHE A 1219 -12.73 22.31 -1.10
N ASP A 1220 -12.79 23.64 -1.00
CA ASP A 1220 -12.99 24.54 -2.16
C ASP A 1220 -11.85 24.48 -3.18
N GLN A 1221 -10.64 24.14 -2.73
CA GLN A 1221 -9.49 23.90 -3.59
C GLN A 1221 -9.55 22.49 -4.18
N GLY A 1222 -9.78 21.46 -3.36
CA GLY A 1222 -9.80 20.06 -3.78
C GLY A 1222 -10.89 19.77 -4.80
N ILE A 1223 -12.10 20.30 -4.60
CA ILE A 1223 -13.22 20.14 -5.53
C ILE A 1223 -12.91 20.74 -6.90
N LYS A 1224 -12.23 21.89 -6.91
CA LYS A 1224 -11.76 22.53 -8.14
C LYS A 1224 -10.59 21.76 -8.75
N GLU A 1225 -9.58 21.39 -7.99
CA GLU A 1225 -8.40 20.69 -8.49
C GLU A 1225 -8.69 19.30 -9.03
N THR A 1226 -9.76 18.64 -8.56
CA THR A 1226 -10.16 17.31 -9.03
C THR A 1226 -11.27 17.31 -10.08
N GLY A 1227 -11.84 18.48 -10.40
CA GLY A 1227 -12.89 18.58 -11.41
C GLY A 1227 -14.21 17.92 -10.99
N LEU A 1228 -14.47 17.84 -9.68
CA LEU A 1228 -15.63 17.16 -9.09
C LEU A 1228 -16.80 18.10 -8.80
N GLU A 1229 -16.77 19.33 -9.31
CA GLU A 1229 -17.82 20.34 -9.07
C GLU A 1229 -19.21 19.86 -9.55
N ASP A 1230 -19.24 19.12 -10.66
CA ASP A 1230 -20.49 18.55 -11.19
C ASP A 1230 -21.00 17.35 -10.40
N GLU A 1231 -20.11 16.70 -9.67
CA GLU A 1231 -20.37 15.51 -8.86
C GLU A 1231 -20.72 15.86 -7.41
N ASP A 1232 -20.63 17.14 -7.01
CA ASP A 1232 -20.96 17.60 -5.67
C ASP A 1232 -22.44 17.37 -5.36
N LEU A 1233 -22.67 16.31 -4.57
CA LEU A 1233 -23.98 15.90 -4.09
C LEU A 1233 -24.74 17.01 -3.35
N PHE A 1234 -24.02 18.01 -2.81
CA PHE A 1234 -24.57 19.06 -1.96
C PHE A 1234 -24.35 20.47 -2.52
N LYS A 1235 -24.05 20.62 -3.82
CA LYS A 1235 -23.77 21.93 -4.44
C LYS A 1235 -24.86 22.98 -4.19
N ASP A 1236 -26.13 22.55 -4.21
CA ASP A 1236 -27.31 23.42 -4.05
C ASP A 1236 -27.81 23.51 -2.60
N TYR A 1237 -27.17 22.78 -1.68
CA TYR A 1237 -27.57 22.76 -0.28
C TYR A 1237 -26.93 23.91 0.48
N ASN A 1238 -27.76 24.70 1.19
CA ASN A 1238 -27.31 25.82 2.02
C ASN A 1238 -27.40 25.45 3.51
N PRO A 1239 -26.29 25.07 4.16
CA PRO A 1239 -26.29 24.63 5.56
C PRO A 1239 -26.78 25.72 6.52
N SER A 1240 -26.53 26.98 6.16
CA SER A 1240 -26.88 28.17 6.96
C SER A 1240 -28.39 28.33 7.16
N ALA A 1241 -29.20 27.90 6.17
CA ALA A 1241 -30.66 27.95 6.27
C ALA A 1241 -31.16 26.89 7.26
N HIS A 1242 -30.53 25.72 7.28
CA HIS A 1242 -30.91 24.59 8.11
C HIS A 1242 -30.50 24.76 9.58
N ILE A 1243 -29.26 25.20 9.85
CA ILE A 1243 -28.77 25.48 11.22
C ILE A 1243 -29.65 26.53 11.92
N LYS A 1244 -30.28 27.46 11.19
CA LYS A 1244 -31.24 28.41 11.74
C LYS A 1244 -32.57 27.76 12.10
N GLN A 1245 -33.01 26.76 11.35
CA GLN A 1245 -34.27 26.04 11.55
C GLN A 1245 -34.20 25.07 12.74
N CYS A 1246 -33.08 24.36 12.92
CA CYS A 1246 -32.84 23.51 14.10
C CYS A 1246 -32.63 24.30 15.41
N LYS A 1247 -32.29 25.60 15.34
CA LYS A 1247 -32.21 26.46 16.54
C LYS A 1247 -33.54 27.10 16.93
N SER A 1248 -34.57 26.98 16.08
CA SER A 1248 -35.90 27.55 16.31
C SER A 1248 -36.96 26.55 16.78
N ASN A 1249 -36.64 25.26 16.74
CA ASN A 1249 -37.39 24.17 17.36
C ASN A 1249 -36.65 23.71 18.62
#